data_AF-A0A433T2M0-F1
#
_entry.id   AF-A0A433T2M0-F1
#
_cell.length_a   1.000
_cell.length_b   1.000
_cell.length_c   1.000
_cell.angle_alpha   90.00
_cell.angle_beta   90.00
_cell.angle_gamma   90.00
#
_symmetry.space_group_name_H-M   'P 1'
#
loop_
_entity.id
_entity.type
_entity.pdbx_description
1 polymer ?
#
loop_
_entity_poly.entity_id
_entity_poly.type
_entity_poly.pdbx_seq_one_letter_code
_entity_poly.pdbx_strand_id
1 'polypeptide(L)'
;RLDNCTNAINLANDKLGIPIVVRPEDFCSPHLDDLSGMTYLSYFMNVDSPGYFATRREIRALLQGQAPIENFTTDWNDGQLLCTLVKCVGGDVVGWPSMHTDSERNLQNGVDGARALGIEPIFSAKEMSDPEVEHLGIMAYAAYFRKYKPVRIVAAKPTLSGNFDDVYVRQEKHFAVNAAGSLPSSIRAEVVGPSSTVPVDCDWTDDRCECRFTPSETGQHKLNIFCDDEPIPGCPVPFRVNSDRSKIRHDPLDKAIVGINSEMKVDTLSAGQGEIRIEATSPSGRVHTLPVMYHNEGEHAGNFIPNEVGEWTMTILYDGENIQGSPYPVRVFDPSLVRITDLQGGKVGHGITFGADASYAGEGEVTCQVIHDGETVPCYLTRGADNKYNVDFTPRAPGTYEVRAFLNDIEVKGSPYTVDILDSSRVTVTGHGLSLVPVNTPAIFTVHTNGAGGGKVDVDISGPSQENVPCNLSSESNGDTVVTYIPTDVGDYTIRVQYGHHDVTDSPFVAKAYNTGAIKVTPLADGLVNETMFFTIDVGEAGEGQLQIMVNNGNIPNEVEAQRPGLYLIKFVPVDAGMQQVDIQFNDHNLPCSPLTCMAQALNASIVGLTGLVPVQTESSFRIQSQANIAKLSTDVQITAPNGENINARLVQQADGDYKVEWTPQVPGRHSIQVLFGGQQVSGSPFYIDVFDIHKIRVNNFHNGNVNETAGFKVDCTQAGQGNQEIRIESPSGRDVHHEVVENPPLEYHVTYTPTERGQHRIYISYSGMQLNGSPFHQEISEGALPSAHGDGLHKGEEDKPATFIIDARGMKGEPSVQVDGPNAIAKCSIDPMPDGQFKVTYIPVEVGLFSIHVKWNGKEIPGSPFYPKVVDSRKVKVVGGWQHYMDGSERIHLVVGEEKRIPFDTSEAGPGQLRAEVKSPSSFLPVQVDDEHKGKSTVVFTPSEEGTHYLNLYWSDHPLVNSPYIGYATSGVADPSKVWLTGHGLKEATIRQEAEFYIDGSQAGP
;
A
#
# COMPACT_ATOMS: atom_id res chain seq x y z
N ARG A 1 -60.35 108.94 -144.89
CA ARG A 1 -58.97 108.38 -144.79
C ARG A 1 -57.96 109.50 -144.94
N LEU A 2 -57.97 110.23 -146.06
CA LEU A 2 -57.11 111.38 -146.29
C LEU A 2 -57.12 112.40 -145.14
N ASP A 3 -58.28 112.93 -144.74
CA ASP A 3 -58.35 113.92 -143.65
C ASP A 3 -57.72 113.43 -142.33
N ASN A 4 -57.90 112.14 -142.01
CA ASN A 4 -57.29 111.54 -140.82
C ASN A 4 -55.77 111.49 -140.96
N CYS A 5 -55.25 111.07 -142.11
CA CYS A 5 -53.83 111.03 -142.39
C CYS A 5 -53.23 112.44 -142.39
N THR A 6 -53.90 113.43 -142.97
CA THR A 6 -53.47 114.83 -142.97
C THR A 6 -53.40 115.39 -141.56
N ASN A 7 -54.44 115.18 -140.75
CA ASN A 7 -54.46 115.61 -139.36
C ASN A 7 -53.37 114.91 -138.55
N ALA A 8 -53.17 113.61 -138.72
CA ALA A 8 -52.16 112.86 -137.98
C ALA A 8 -50.73 113.31 -138.35
N ILE A 9 -50.44 113.47 -139.64
CA ILE A 9 -49.12 113.87 -140.14
C ILE A 9 -48.78 115.30 -139.72
N ASN A 10 -49.72 116.24 -139.82
CA ASN A 10 -49.52 117.60 -139.34
C ASN A 10 -49.34 117.64 -137.82
N LEU A 11 -50.12 116.86 -137.07
CA LEU A 11 -49.97 116.78 -135.61
C LEU A 11 -48.60 116.20 -135.22
N ALA A 12 -48.13 115.17 -135.93
CA ALA A 12 -46.80 114.60 -135.72
C ALA A 12 -45.70 115.62 -136.01
N ASN A 13 -45.83 116.41 -137.07
CA ASN A 13 -44.89 117.48 -137.36
C ASN A 13 -44.91 118.59 -136.29
N ASP A 14 -46.10 119.09 -135.95
CA ASP A 14 -46.24 120.25 -135.06
C ASP A 14 -46.02 119.93 -133.58
N LYS A 15 -46.43 118.73 -133.12
CA LYS A 15 -46.36 118.33 -131.71
C LYS A 15 -45.16 117.48 -131.38
N LEU A 16 -44.67 116.71 -132.35
CA LEU A 16 -43.63 115.71 -132.13
C LEU A 16 -42.35 116.01 -132.93
N GLY A 17 -42.34 117.08 -133.74
CA GLY A 17 -41.17 117.46 -134.56
C GLY A 17 -40.88 116.49 -135.70
N ILE A 18 -41.85 115.66 -136.10
CA ILE A 18 -41.65 114.64 -137.14
C ILE A 18 -41.84 115.24 -138.53
N PRO A 19 -40.79 115.32 -139.37
CA PRO A 19 -40.88 116.00 -140.66
C PRO A 19 -41.86 115.31 -141.61
N ILE A 20 -42.67 116.10 -142.32
CA ILE A 20 -43.59 115.59 -143.35
C ILE A 20 -42.78 115.15 -144.57
N VAL A 21 -42.35 113.88 -144.60
CA VAL A 21 -41.58 113.30 -145.72
C VAL A 21 -42.42 112.43 -146.66
N VAL A 22 -43.65 112.08 -146.27
CA VAL A 22 -44.64 111.42 -147.14
C VAL A 22 -45.92 112.24 -147.08
N ARG A 23 -46.49 112.56 -148.26
CA ARG A 23 -47.70 113.38 -148.31
C ARG A 23 -48.90 112.59 -147.77
N PRO A 24 -49.87 113.24 -147.12
CA PRO A 24 -51.05 112.55 -146.60
C PRO A 24 -51.85 111.77 -147.65
N GLU A 25 -51.88 112.23 -148.91
CA GLU A 25 -52.52 111.51 -150.01
C GLU A 25 -51.85 110.15 -150.26
N ASP A 26 -50.52 110.15 -150.30
CA ASP A 26 -49.71 108.96 -150.53
C ASP A 26 -49.76 108.03 -149.33
N PHE A 27 -49.71 108.58 -148.11
CA PHE A 27 -49.74 107.80 -146.88
C PHE A 27 -51.08 107.06 -146.68
N CYS A 28 -52.19 107.65 -147.18
CA CYS A 28 -53.51 107.02 -147.10
C CYS A 28 -53.81 106.07 -148.29
N SER A 29 -52.89 105.99 -149.26
CA SER A 29 -53.02 105.15 -150.44
C SER A 29 -52.89 103.67 -150.08
N PRO A 30 -53.76 102.78 -150.64
CA PRO A 30 -53.55 101.33 -150.53
C PRO A 30 -52.31 100.85 -151.29
N HIS A 31 -51.62 101.74 -152.02
CA HIS A 31 -50.39 101.47 -152.75
C HIS A 31 -49.17 102.19 -152.15
N LEU A 32 -49.24 102.65 -150.90
CA LEU A 32 -48.07 103.19 -150.20
C LEU A 32 -46.95 102.14 -150.26
N ASP A 33 -45.78 102.52 -150.78
CA ASP A 33 -44.65 101.62 -150.77
C ASP A 33 -44.11 101.50 -149.33
N ASP A 34 -43.77 100.28 -148.94
CA ASP A 34 -43.33 99.97 -147.58
C ASP A 34 -42.10 100.82 -147.19
N LEU A 35 -41.23 101.15 -148.14
CA LEU A 35 -40.02 101.92 -147.86
C LEU A 35 -40.36 103.35 -147.44
N SER A 36 -41.24 104.05 -148.16
CA SER A 36 -41.72 105.38 -147.79
C SER A 36 -42.46 105.37 -146.45
N GLY A 37 -43.34 104.37 -146.25
CA GLY A 37 -44.07 104.18 -145.00
C GLY A 37 -43.14 103.97 -143.80
N MET A 38 -42.17 103.06 -143.93
CA MET A 38 -41.17 102.79 -142.89
C MET A 38 -40.22 103.97 -142.68
N THR A 39 -39.86 104.70 -143.74
CA THR A 39 -39.01 105.89 -143.64
C THR A 39 -39.72 106.98 -142.85
N TYR A 40 -41.03 107.19 -143.03
CA TYR A 40 -41.77 108.14 -142.20
C TYR A 40 -41.87 107.67 -140.74
N LEU A 41 -42.14 106.38 -140.52
CA LEU A 41 -42.21 105.80 -139.18
C LEU A 41 -40.86 105.82 -138.46
N SER A 42 -39.73 105.70 -139.16
CA SER A 42 -38.40 105.71 -138.54
C SER A 42 -38.06 107.05 -137.90
N TYR A 43 -38.59 108.17 -138.41
CA TYR A 43 -38.43 109.47 -137.75
C TYR A 43 -39.03 109.52 -136.34
N PHE A 44 -40.05 108.70 -136.04
CA PHE A 44 -40.59 108.57 -134.68
C PHE A 44 -39.67 107.79 -133.73
N MET A 45 -38.64 107.14 -134.26
CA MET A 45 -37.74 106.26 -133.52
C MET A 45 -36.28 106.74 -133.53
N ASN A 46 -35.94 107.77 -134.32
CA ASN A 46 -34.63 108.42 -134.33
C ASN A 46 -34.19 108.89 -132.93
N VAL A 47 -32.89 109.07 -132.73
CA VAL A 47 -32.34 109.67 -131.51
C VAL A 47 -33.06 110.99 -131.19
N ASP A 48 -33.42 111.17 -129.92
CA ASP A 48 -34.18 112.30 -129.38
C ASP A 48 -35.63 112.47 -129.89
N SER A 49 -36.16 111.47 -130.62
CA SER A 49 -37.59 111.41 -130.96
C SER A 49 -38.45 110.90 -129.79
N PRO A 50 -39.78 111.12 -129.82
CA PRO A 50 -40.67 110.61 -128.79
C PRO A 50 -40.63 109.08 -128.59
N GLY A 51 -40.46 108.30 -129.66
CA GLY A 51 -40.36 106.84 -129.58
C GLY A 51 -39.06 106.38 -128.93
N TYR A 52 -37.96 107.10 -129.16
CA TYR A 52 -36.67 106.90 -128.47
C TYR A 52 -36.80 107.09 -126.96
N PHE A 53 -37.35 108.22 -126.53
CA PHE A 53 -37.56 108.49 -125.11
C PHE A 53 -38.59 107.57 -124.46
N ALA A 54 -39.65 107.19 -125.17
CA ALA A 54 -40.65 106.25 -124.67
C ALA A 54 -40.04 104.89 -124.38
N THR A 55 -39.27 104.34 -125.32
CA THR A 55 -38.59 103.04 -125.17
C THR A 55 -37.62 103.09 -123.99
N ARG A 56 -36.80 104.15 -123.87
CA ARG A 56 -35.83 104.31 -122.76
C ARG A 56 -36.52 104.35 -121.39
N ARG A 57 -37.64 105.07 -121.28
CA ARG A 57 -38.42 105.17 -120.04
C ARG A 57 -38.97 103.81 -119.60
N GLU A 58 -39.42 102.99 -120.53
CA GLU A 58 -39.97 101.67 -120.22
C GLU A 58 -38.89 100.68 -119.77
N ILE A 59 -37.73 100.66 -120.44
CA ILE A 59 -36.60 99.82 -120.00
C ILE A 59 -36.10 100.24 -118.62
N ARG A 60 -36.01 101.55 -118.37
CA ARG A 60 -35.64 102.07 -117.04
C ARG A 60 -36.61 101.63 -115.95
N ALA A 61 -37.91 101.55 -116.25
CA ALA A 61 -38.90 101.05 -115.31
C ALA A 61 -38.74 99.54 -115.04
N LEU A 62 -38.35 98.76 -116.04
CA LEU A 62 -38.08 97.33 -115.88
C LEU A 62 -36.82 97.07 -115.03
N LEU A 63 -35.79 97.90 -115.18
CA LEU A 63 -34.54 97.78 -114.42
C LEU A 63 -34.68 98.08 -112.92
N GLN A 64 -35.79 98.68 -112.48
CA GLN A 64 -36.04 99.01 -111.05
C GLN A 64 -34.86 99.74 -110.36
N GLY A 65 -34.09 100.55 -111.10
CA GLY A 65 -32.92 101.26 -110.57
C GLY A 65 -31.65 100.43 -110.41
N GLN A 66 -31.62 99.16 -110.83
CA GLN A 66 -30.45 98.28 -110.72
C GLN A 66 -29.33 98.62 -111.71
N ALA A 67 -29.64 99.26 -112.84
CA ALA A 67 -28.65 99.78 -113.78
C ALA A 67 -29.16 101.06 -114.48
N PRO A 68 -28.28 102.01 -114.81
CA PRO A 68 -28.64 103.21 -115.58
C PRO A 68 -28.78 102.90 -117.08
N ILE A 69 -29.67 103.63 -117.77
CA ILE A 69 -29.76 103.63 -119.25
C ILE A 69 -29.99 105.07 -119.74
N GLU A 70 -29.05 105.58 -120.52
CA GLU A 70 -29.04 106.92 -121.11
C GLU A 70 -29.20 106.87 -122.65
N ASN A 71 -28.64 105.86 -123.31
CA ASN A 71 -28.73 105.66 -124.76
C ASN A 71 -28.95 104.18 -125.16
N PHE A 72 -29.24 103.95 -126.44
CA PHE A 72 -29.41 102.61 -127.03
C PHE A 72 -28.25 102.22 -127.95
N THR A 73 -27.10 102.87 -127.82
CA THR A 73 -25.88 102.53 -128.56
C THR A 73 -24.85 101.99 -127.59
N THR A 74 -24.19 102.86 -126.84
CA THR A 74 -23.03 102.51 -126.02
C THR A 74 -23.36 101.79 -124.72
N ASP A 75 -24.50 102.08 -124.09
CA ASP A 75 -24.83 101.55 -122.75
C ASP A 75 -25.08 100.04 -122.71
N TRP A 76 -25.26 99.42 -123.88
CA TRP A 76 -25.51 97.99 -124.00
C TRP A 76 -24.23 97.21 -124.33
N ASN A 77 -23.19 97.88 -124.83
CA ASN A 77 -22.05 97.21 -125.47
C ASN A 77 -21.27 96.27 -124.54
N ASP A 78 -21.25 96.53 -123.23
CA ASP A 78 -20.54 95.69 -122.25
C ASP A 78 -21.35 94.49 -121.73
N GLY A 79 -22.63 94.40 -122.10
CA GLY A 79 -23.57 93.37 -121.69
C GLY A 79 -24.13 93.50 -120.28
N GLN A 80 -23.63 94.42 -119.44
CA GLN A 80 -24.09 94.55 -118.05
C GLN A 80 -25.55 95.00 -117.99
N LEU A 81 -25.93 95.96 -118.83
CA LEU A 81 -27.29 96.47 -118.89
C LEU A 81 -28.29 95.40 -119.36
N LEU A 82 -27.94 94.64 -120.41
CA LEU A 82 -28.77 93.55 -120.93
C LEU A 82 -28.97 92.45 -119.88
N CYS A 83 -27.88 92.01 -119.25
CA CYS A 83 -27.93 90.98 -118.22
C CYS A 83 -28.77 91.40 -117.02
N THR A 84 -28.60 92.65 -116.58
CA THR A 84 -29.40 93.20 -115.48
C THR A 84 -30.87 93.31 -115.88
N LEU A 85 -31.17 93.76 -117.10
CA LEU A 85 -32.54 93.82 -117.59
C LEU A 85 -33.20 92.43 -117.60
N VAL A 86 -32.51 91.41 -118.12
CA VAL A 86 -32.98 90.02 -118.14
C VAL A 86 -33.28 89.53 -116.72
N LYS A 87 -32.37 89.77 -115.76
CA LYS A 87 -32.60 89.42 -114.35
C LYS A 87 -33.79 90.15 -113.75
N CYS A 88 -33.93 91.45 -114.01
CA CYS A 88 -35.03 92.27 -113.52
C CYS A 88 -36.38 91.86 -114.11
N VAL A 89 -36.43 91.13 -115.22
CA VAL A 89 -37.68 90.57 -115.77
C VAL A 89 -37.86 89.08 -115.48
N GLY A 90 -37.01 88.50 -114.63
CA GLY A 90 -37.12 87.12 -114.14
C GLY A 90 -36.36 86.08 -114.95
N GLY A 91 -35.53 86.49 -115.90
CA GLY A 91 -34.62 85.59 -116.61
C GLY A 91 -33.41 85.25 -115.75
N ASP A 92 -32.81 84.10 -116.00
CA ASP A 92 -31.55 83.74 -115.37
C ASP A 92 -30.38 84.12 -116.28
N VAL A 93 -29.30 84.61 -115.68
CA VAL A 93 -28.11 85.06 -116.39
C VAL A 93 -26.89 84.52 -115.67
N VAL A 94 -26.12 83.73 -116.41
CA VAL A 94 -24.89 83.13 -115.91
C VAL A 94 -23.87 84.23 -115.60
N GLY A 95 -23.34 84.20 -114.38
CA GLY A 95 -22.32 85.14 -113.90
C GLY A 95 -22.86 86.46 -113.35
N TRP A 96 -24.17 86.73 -113.35
CA TRP A 96 -24.71 87.95 -112.75
C TRP A 96 -24.86 87.81 -111.21
N PRO A 97 -24.52 88.83 -110.39
CA PRO A 97 -24.09 90.19 -110.76
C PRO A 97 -22.59 90.34 -111.07
N SER A 98 -21.78 89.32 -110.81
CA SER A 98 -20.31 89.32 -110.98
C SER A 98 -19.86 89.06 -112.43
N MET A 99 -20.11 90.03 -113.31
CA MET A 99 -19.90 89.94 -114.76
C MET A 99 -18.42 89.78 -115.18
N HIS A 100 -18.17 89.21 -116.37
CA HIS A 100 -16.82 89.05 -116.94
C HIS A 100 -16.27 90.38 -117.49
N THR A 101 -14.96 90.51 -117.66
CA THR A 101 -14.34 91.67 -118.35
C THR A 101 -14.52 91.65 -119.88
N ASP A 102 -15.15 90.60 -120.42
CA ASP A 102 -15.33 90.39 -121.85
C ASP A 102 -16.78 90.72 -122.20
N SER A 103 -16.94 91.86 -122.87
CA SER A 103 -18.21 92.45 -123.27
C SER A 103 -19.03 91.53 -124.18
N GLU A 104 -18.39 90.85 -125.15
CA GLU A 104 -19.08 89.94 -126.08
C GLU A 104 -19.63 88.73 -125.32
N ARG A 105 -18.86 88.19 -124.37
CA ARG A 105 -19.30 87.09 -123.52
C ARG A 105 -20.46 87.49 -122.60
N ASN A 106 -20.38 88.67 -122.00
CA ASN A 106 -21.46 89.19 -121.17
C ASN A 106 -22.74 89.37 -121.97
N LEU A 107 -22.65 89.97 -123.16
CA LEU A 107 -23.76 90.12 -124.07
C LEU A 107 -24.34 88.76 -124.48
N GLN A 108 -23.50 87.77 -124.75
CA GLN A 108 -23.94 86.42 -125.08
C GLN A 108 -24.72 85.78 -123.93
N ASN A 109 -24.25 85.93 -122.68
CA ASN A 109 -24.98 85.46 -121.49
C ASN A 109 -26.34 86.18 -121.34
N GLY A 110 -26.38 87.48 -121.61
CA GLY A 110 -27.61 88.26 -121.60
C GLY A 110 -28.58 87.82 -122.69
N VAL A 111 -28.10 87.58 -123.91
CA VAL A 111 -28.87 87.07 -125.03
C VAL A 111 -29.41 85.67 -124.74
N ASP A 112 -28.60 84.77 -124.18
CA ASP A 112 -29.03 83.42 -123.85
C ASP A 112 -30.07 83.40 -122.72
N GLY A 113 -29.89 84.27 -121.71
CA GLY A 113 -30.89 84.48 -120.66
C GLY A 113 -32.20 85.06 -121.20
N ALA A 114 -32.12 86.02 -122.13
CA ALA A 114 -33.30 86.57 -122.82
C ALA A 114 -33.99 85.50 -123.69
N ARG A 115 -33.21 84.65 -124.38
CA ARG A 115 -33.74 83.54 -125.19
C ARG A 115 -34.47 82.51 -124.31
N ALA A 116 -33.98 82.24 -123.11
CA ALA A 116 -34.66 81.37 -122.15
C ALA A 116 -36.02 81.93 -121.71
N LEU A 117 -36.21 83.26 -121.75
CA LEU A 117 -37.52 83.90 -121.55
C LEU A 117 -38.41 83.86 -122.79
N GLY A 118 -37.91 83.38 -123.94
CA GLY A 118 -38.60 83.42 -125.22
C GLY A 118 -38.49 84.77 -125.94
N ILE A 119 -37.36 85.46 -125.78
CA ILE A 119 -37.01 86.69 -126.51
C ILE A 119 -35.84 86.36 -127.45
N GLU A 120 -36.09 86.35 -128.76
CA GLU A 120 -35.03 86.06 -129.75
C GLU A 120 -34.21 87.32 -130.07
N PRO A 121 -32.87 87.20 -130.19
CA PRO A 121 -32.00 88.33 -130.49
C PRO A 121 -32.17 88.85 -131.91
N ILE A 122 -32.14 90.18 -132.06
CA ILE A 122 -32.08 90.85 -133.37
C ILE A 122 -30.64 90.95 -133.87
N PHE A 123 -29.68 91.10 -132.96
CA PHE A 123 -28.25 91.19 -133.22
C PHE A 123 -27.51 90.06 -132.51
N SER A 124 -26.41 89.61 -133.08
CA SER A 124 -25.45 88.78 -132.36
C SER A 124 -24.78 89.56 -131.23
N ALA A 125 -24.25 88.86 -130.21
CA ALA A 125 -23.52 89.51 -129.12
C ALA A 125 -22.34 90.36 -129.63
N LYS A 126 -21.68 89.90 -130.69
CA LYS A 126 -20.60 90.65 -131.36
C LYS A 126 -21.08 91.96 -131.96
N GLU A 127 -22.19 91.96 -132.69
CA GLU A 127 -22.76 93.18 -133.27
C GLU A 127 -23.28 94.14 -132.19
N MET A 128 -23.86 93.62 -131.10
CA MET A 128 -24.29 94.45 -129.97
C MET A 128 -23.12 95.07 -129.20
N SER A 129 -21.91 94.51 -129.30
CA SER A 129 -20.71 95.04 -128.66
C SER A 129 -20.06 96.19 -129.43
N ASP A 130 -20.50 96.47 -130.67
CA ASP A 130 -19.98 97.57 -131.50
C ASP A 130 -20.49 98.94 -130.97
N PRO A 131 -19.59 99.89 -130.65
CA PRO A 131 -19.98 101.24 -130.23
C PRO A 131 -20.81 102.02 -131.25
N GLU A 132 -20.67 101.69 -132.54
CA GLU A 132 -21.41 102.32 -133.64
C GLU A 132 -22.69 101.53 -134.01
N VAL A 133 -23.14 100.60 -133.15
CA VAL A 133 -24.34 99.80 -133.39
C VAL A 133 -25.57 100.68 -133.64
N GLU A 134 -26.38 100.30 -134.62
CA GLU A 134 -27.57 101.05 -134.99
C GLU A 134 -28.63 101.00 -133.86
N HIS A 135 -28.91 102.16 -133.27
CA HIS A 135 -29.85 102.30 -132.15
C HIS A 135 -31.25 101.73 -132.44
N LEU A 136 -31.74 101.77 -133.69
CA LEU A 136 -33.06 101.26 -134.06
C LEU A 136 -33.19 99.76 -133.78
N GLY A 137 -32.16 98.97 -134.07
CA GLY A 137 -32.18 97.54 -133.80
C GLY A 137 -32.08 97.21 -132.32
N ILE A 138 -31.29 97.97 -131.55
CA ILE A 138 -31.18 97.81 -130.09
C ILE A 138 -32.50 98.19 -129.41
N MET A 139 -33.14 99.27 -129.87
CA MET A 139 -34.47 99.68 -129.41
C MET A 139 -35.53 98.63 -129.72
N ALA A 140 -35.52 98.07 -130.93
CA ALA A 140 -36.44 97.01 -131.31
C ALA A 140 -36.25 95.77 -130.43
N TYR A 141 -35.01 95.40 -130.13
CA TYR A 141 -34.71 94.27 -129.25
C TYR A 141 -35.14 94.55 -127.81
N ALA A 142 -34.82 95.73 -127.29
CA ALA A 142 -35.24 96.17 -125.96
C ALA A 142 -36.78 96.21 -125.84
N ALA A 143 -37.50 96.58 -126.90
CA ALA A 143 -38.96 96.61 -126.89
C ALA A 143 -39.59 95.22 -126.62
N TYR A 144 -38.93 94.11 -126.94
CA TYR A 144 -39.44 92.77 -126.58
C TYR A 144 -39.52 92.53 -125.08
N PHE A 145 -38.75 93.26 -124.27
CA PHE A 145 -38.79 93.15 -122.81
C PHE A 145 -40.03 93.82 -122.21
N ARG A 146 -40.70 94.73 -122.94
CA ARG A 146 -41.89 95.46 -122.47
C ARG A 146 -43.06 94.56 -122.08
N LYS A 147 -43.12 93.32 -122.60
CA LYS A 147 -44.20 92.36 -122.27
C LYS A 147 -44.05 91.75 -120.87
N TYR A 148 -42.90 91.89 -120.23
CA TYR A 148 -42.65 91.35 -118.90
C TYR A 148 -42.91 92.39 -117.81
N LYS A 149 -43.34 91.90 -116.64
CA LYS A 149 -43.43 92.71 -115.43
C LYS A 149 -42.11 92.61 -114.68
N PRO A 150 -41.65 93.69 -114.04
CA PRO A 150 -40.39 93.65 -113.33
C PRO A 150 -40.53 92.81 -112.05
N VAL A 151 -39.57 91.90 -111.84
CA VAL A 151 -39.50 90.94 -110.74
C VAL A 151 -38.58 91.49 -109.66
N ARG A 152 -39.07 91.49 -108.41
CA ARG A 152 -38.31 91.95 -107.24
C ARG A 152 -37.20 90.93 -106.93
N ILE A 153 -35.95 91.37 -107.01
CA ILE A 153 -34.78 90.56 -106.62
C ILE A 153 -34.62 90.66 -105.10
N VAL A 154 -34.71 89.53 -104.37
CA VAL A 154 -34.63 89.44 -102.90
C VAL A 154 -33.42 88.57 -102.52
N ALA A 155 -32.63 88.97 -101.52
CA ALA A 155 -31.50 88.19 -100.99
C ALA A 155 -31.97 86.86 -100.35
N ALA A 156 -31.15 85.81 -100.43
CA ALA A 156 -31.51 84.44 -100.06
C ALA A 156 -31.71 84.21 -98.54
N LYS A 157 -32.67 83.34 -98.15
CA LYS A 157 -32.93 82.92 -96.75
C LYS A 157 -31.88 81.88 -96.25
N PRO A 158 -31.58 81.79 -94.93
CA PRO A 158 -30.61 80.83 -94.35
C PRO A 158 -31.01 79.35 -94.46
N THR A 159 -30.04 78.43 -94.41
CA THR A 159 -30.21 76.96 -94.55
C THR A 159 -29.58 76.16 -93.40
N LEU A 160 -30.19 75.03 -93.01
CA LEU A 160 -29.69 74.12 -91.98
C LEU A 160 -28.69 73.09 -92.55
N SER A 161 -27.60 72.86 -91.84
CA SER A 161 -26.61 71.80 -92.07
C SER A 161 -26.34 70.99 -90.79
N GLY A 162 -26.77 69.73 -90.75
CA GLY A 162 -26.55 68.83 -89.61
C GLY A 162 -27.19 67.45 -89.84
N ASN A 163 -26.54 66.39 -89.37
CA ASN A 163 -27.07 65.01 -89.39
C ASN A 163 -27.66 64.66 -88.02
N PHE A 164 -28.91 64.22 -87.97
CA PHE A 164 -29.62 63.90 -86.73
C PHE A 164 -29.96 62.40 -86.56
N ASP A 165 -29.35 61.50 -87.34
CA ASP A 165 -29.55 60.04 -87.20
C ASP A 165 -28.87 59.47 -85.94
N ASP A 166 -27.72 60.04 -85.57
CA ASP A 166 -26.92 59.64 -84.41
C ASP A 166 -26.93 60.74 -83.36
N VAL A 167 -27.97 60.75 -82.53
CA VAL A 167 -28.06 61.62 -81.36
C VAL A 167 -28.24 60.74 -80.13
N TYR A 168 -27.41 60.93 -79.11
CA TYR A 168 -27.44 60.16 -77.87
C TYR A 168 -27.71 61.06 -76.68
N VAL A 169 -28.40 60.52 -75.68
CA VAL A 169 -28.71 61.25 -74.45
C VAL A 169 -27.42 61.65 -73.73
N ARG A 170 -27.39 62.86 -73.16
CA ARG A 170 -26.25 63.49 -72.48
C ARG A 170 -24.98 63.65 -73.33
N GLN A 171 -25.05 63.39 -74.64
CA GLN A 171 -23.98 63.71 -75.57
C GLN A 171 -24.30 64.99 -76.33
N GLU A 172 -23.32 65.87 -76.44
CA GLU A 172 -23.46 67.12 -77.19
C GLU A 172 -23.55 66.85 -78.70
N LYS A 173 -24.55 67.43 -79.34
CA LYS A 173 -24.78 67.35 -80.78
C LYS A 173 -24.63 68.71 -81.42
N HIS A 174 -23.75 68.78 -82.42
CA HIS A 174 -23.50 69.98 -83.20
C HIS A 174 -24.29 69.97 -84.52
N PHE A 175 -24.79 71.13 -84.91
CA PHE A 175 -25.30 71.44 -86.24
C PHE A 175 -24.98 72.90 -86.56
N ALA A 176 -25.16 73.34 -87.81
CA ALA A 176 -24.92 74.72 -88.19
C ALA A 176 -26.01 75.27 -89.09
N VAL A 177 -26.27 76.57 -88.99
CA VAL A 177 -27.18 77.32 -89.85
C VAL A 177 -26.37 78.30 -90.69
N ASN A 178 -26.41 78.16 -92.02
CA ASN A 178 -25.62 78.96 -92.96
C ASN A 178 -26.49 80.06 -93.58
N ALA A 179 -26.07 81.32 -93.50
CA ALA A 179 -26.76 82.49 -94.06
C ALA A 179 -25.90 83.13 -95.17
N ALA A 180 -26.36 83.06 -96.43
CA ALA A 180 -25.60 83.58 -97.56
C ALA A 180 -25.72 85.12 -97.67
N GLY A 181 -24.65 85.85 -97.34
CA GLY A 181 -24.42 87.23 -97.75
C GLY A 181 -24.59 88.30 -96.67
N SER A 182 -25.66 88.28 -95.87
CA SER A 182 -25.87 89.24 -94.77
C SER A 182 -26.45 88.59 -93.53
N LEU A 183 -25.90 88.93 -92.37
CA LEU A 183 -26.37 88.49 -91.05
C LEU A 183 -27.86 88.80 -90.87
N PRO A 184 -28.73 87.79 -90.67
CA PRO A 184 -30.13 88.02 -90.30
C PRO A 184 -30.21 88.67 -88.91
N SER A 185 -31.24 89.50 -88.67
CA SER A 185 -31.36 90.26 -87.42
C SER A 185 -31.61 89.39 -86.18
N SER A 186 -32.11 88.17 -86.36
CA SER A 186 -32.21 87.16 -85.29
C SER A 186 -32.32 85.74 -85.83
N ILE A 187 -31.61 84.78 -85.22
CA ILE A 187 -31.91 83.33 -85.34
C ILE A 187 -32.16 82.76 -83.95
N ARG A 188 -33.24 81.97 -83.83
CA ARG A 188 -33.58 81.22 -82.63
C ARG A 188 -33.73 79.75 -82.98
N ALA A 189 -33.03 78.88 -82.24
CA ALA A 189 -33.17 77.43 -82.36
C ALA A 189 -33.69 76.85 -81.03
N GLU A 190 -34.60 75.89 -81.10
CA GLU A 190 -35.09 75.15 -79.94
C GLU A 190 -35.30 73.68 -80.29
N VAL A 191 -34.84 72.78 -79.42
CA VAL A 191 -35.10 71.35 -79.53
C VAL A 191 -36.20 70.99 -78.54
N VAL A 192 -37.29 70.41 -79.01
CA VAL A 192 -38.43 69.97 -78.19
C VAL A 192 -38.40 68.45 -78.07
N GLY A 193 -38.17 67.95 -76.86
CA GLY A 193 -38.23 66.53 -76.51
C GLY A 193 -39.60 66.08 -76.00
N PRO A 194 -39.74 64.80 -75.60
CA PRO A 194 -41.00 64.22 -75.13
C PRO A 194 -41.59 64.90 -73.88
N SER A 195 -40.73 65.31 -72.94
CA SER A 195 -41.14 65.86 -71.64
C SER A 195 -40.60 67.28 -71.42
N SER A 196 -39.60 67.69 -72.20
CA SER A 196 -38.84 68.92 -71.94
C SER A 196 -38.36 69.61 -73.22
N THR A 197 -38.09 70.91 -73.14
CA THR A 197 -37.39 71.65 -74.19
C THR A 197 -35.91 71.70 -73.85
N VAL A 198 -35.06 71.28 -74.79
CA VAL A 198 -33.60 71.30 -74.67
C VAL A 198 -33.10 72.64 -75.24
N PRO A 199 -32.39 73.45 -74.43
CA PRO A 199 -31.81 74.69 -74.91
C PRO A 199 -30.76 74.39 -75.98
N VAL A 200 -30.78 75.18 -77.06
CA VAL A 200 -29.76 75.16 -78.10
C VAL A 200 -28.87 76.37 -77.88
N ASP A 201 -27.57 76.13 -77.73
CA ASP A 201 -26.55 77.17 -77.66
C ASP A 201 -26.07 77.49 -79.07
N CYS A 202 -25.98 78.78 -79.41
CA CYS A 202 -25.77 79.26 -80.78
C CYS A 202 -24.65 80.31 -80.80
N ASP A 203 -23.51 79.95 -81.39
CA ASP A 203 -22.34 80.81 -81.55
C ASP A 203 -22.26 81.32 -83.00
N TRP A 204 -22.13 82.64 -83.20
CA TRP A 204 -22.12 83.27 -84.53
C TRP A 204 -20.70 83.54 -85.05
N THR A 205 -20.48 83.22 -86.34
CA THR A 205 -19.28 83.61 -87.10
C THR A 205 -19.69 84.05 -88.50
N ASP A 206 -19.41 85.30 -88.90
CA ASP A 206 -19.65 85.90 -90.24
C ASP A 206 -20.93 85.46 -91.00
N ASP A 207 -20.89 84.31 -91.69
CA ASP A 207 -21.95 83.73 -92.53
C ASP A 207 -22.54 82.40 -92.01
N ARG A 208 -22.11 81.93 -90.83
CA ARG A 208 -22.48 80.64 -90.22
C ARG A 208 -22.72 80.76 -88.72
N CYS A 209 -23.84 80.20 -88.26
CA CYS A 209 -24.12 80.00 -86.84
C CYS A 209 -23.87 78.54 -86.48
N GLU A 210 -22.93 78.28 -85.57
CA GLU A 210 -22.72 76.95 -85.01
C GLU A 210 -23.61 76.75 -83.80
N CYS A 211 -24.44 75.72 -83.85
CA CYS A 211 -25.42 75.40 -82.83
C CYS A 211 -25.05 74.08 -82.16
N ARG A 212 -25.20 74.01 -80.84
CA ARG A 212 -25.01 72.78 -80.06
C ARG A 212 -26.16 72.58 -79.07
N PHE A 213 -26.57 71.34 -78.88
CA PHE A 213 -27.52 70.97 -77.83
C PHE A 213 -27.15 69.62 -77.24
N THR A 214 -27.50 69.42 -75.98
CA THR A 214 -27.27 68.16 -75.27
C THR A 214 -28.62 67.66 -74.74
N PRO A 215 -29.22 66.63 -75.37
CA PRO A 215 -30.52 66.15 -74.94
C PRO A 215 -30.39 65.42 -73.59
N SER A 216 -31.30 65.71 -72.66
CA SER A 216 -31.29 65.14 -71.31
C SER A 216 -32.11 63.85 -71.18
N GLU A 217 -32.97 63.55 -72.16
CA GLU A 217 -33.83 62.37 -72.20
C GLU A 217 -33.78 61.66 -73.57
N THR A 218 -34.10 60.37 -73.58
CA THR A 218 -34.16 59.55 -74.79
C THR A 218 -35.55 59.67 -75.45
N GLY A 219 -35.65 59.34 -76.74
CA GLY A 219 -36.93 59.34 -77.47
C GLY A 219 -37.04 60.37 -78.58
N GLN A 220 -38.26 60.61 -79.07
CA GLN A 220 -38.52 61.46 -80.24
C GLN A 220 -38.41 62.95 -79.90
N HIS A 221 -37.57 63.66 -80.63
CA HIS A 221 -37.31 65.09 -80.51
C HIS A 221 -37.60 65.82 -81.82
N LYS A 222 -37.79 67.14 -81.76
CA LYS A 222 -37.96 68.01 -82.94
C LYS A 222 -37.11 69.26 -82.79
N LEU A 223 -36.27 69.56 -83.78
CA LEU A 223 -35.51 70.82 -83.86
C LEU A 223 -36.32 71.86 -84.66
N ASN A 224 -36.60 73.00 -84.04
CA ASN A 224 -37.19 74.17 -84.69
C ASN A 224 -36.13 75.27 -84.82
N ILE A 225 -36.05 75.90 -85.99
CA ILE A 225 -35.17 77.04 -86.23
C ILE A 225 -35.97 78.16 -86.90
N PHE A 226 -35.88 79.35 -86.32
CA PHE A 226 -36.54 80.56 -86.78
C PHE A 226 -35.50 81.60 -87.17
N CYS A 227 -35.73 82.31 -88.27
CA CYS A 227 -34.98 83.47 -88.74
C CYS A 227 -35.95 84.63 -88.87
N ASP A 228 -35.71 85.73 -88.14
CA ASP A 228 -36.62 86.88 -88.05
C ASP A 228 -38.08 86.48 -87.77
N ASP A 229 -38.25 85.61 -86.76
CA ASP A 229 -39.52 85.03 -86.31
C ASP A 229 -40.27 84.13 -87.33
N GLU A 230 -39.70 83.86 -88.51
CA GLU A 230 -40.23 82.86 -89.45
C GLU A 230 -39.41 81.56 -89.44
N PRO A 231 -40.05 80.38 -89.54
CA PRO A 231 -39.31 79.12 -89.65
C PRO A 231 -38.49 79.07 -90.95
N ILE A 232 -37.24 78.62 -90.85
CA ILE A 232 -36.41 78.40 -92.04
C ILE A 232 -36.85 77.13 -92.80
N PRO A 233 -36.57 77.02 -94.11
CA PRO A 233 -36.86 75.81 -94.86
C PRO A 233 -36.26 74.55 -94.23
N GLY A 234 -37.09 73.52 -94.05
CA GLY A 234 -36.69 72.24 -93.43
C GLY A 234 -37.01 72.10 -91.94
N CYS A 235 -37.51 73.14 -91.26
CA CYS A 235 -37.93 73.06 -89.86
C CYS A 235 -39.47 72.96 -89.70
N PRO A 236 -39.99 72.18 -88.72
CA PRO A 236 -39.26 71.37 -87.74
C PRO A 236 -38.60 70.10 -88.32
N VAL A 237 -37.41 69.74 -87.82
CA VAL A 237 -36.69 68.49 -88.12
C VAL A 237 -36.95 67.45 -87.02
N PRO A 238 -37.66 66.34 -87.28
CA PRO A 238 -37.80 65.26 -86.31
C PRO A 238 -36.53 64.39 -86.26
N PHE A 239 -36.13 63.96 -85.05
CA PHE A 239 -35.03 63.01 -84.86
C PHE A 239 -35.19 62.23 -83.54
N ARG A 240 -34.52 61.09 -83.40
CA ARG A 240 -34.56 60.26 -82.18
C ARG A 240 -33.26 60.39 -81.40
N VAL A 241 -33.38 60.60 -80.09
CA VAL A 241 -32.27 60.51 -79.14
C VAL A 241 -32.21 59.09 -78.58
N ASN A 242 -31.06 58.42 -78.76
CA ASN A 242 -30.80 57.05 -78.36
C ASN A 242 -30.07 56.96 -77.01
N SER A 243 -30.19 55.82 -76.35
CA SER A 243 -29.39 55.47 -75.17
C SER A 243 -27.97 55.07 -75.60
N ASP A 244 -26.93 55.50 -74.86
CA ASP A 244 -25.53 55.15 -75.13
C ASP A 244 -25.09 53.89 -74.37
N ARG A 245 -25.31 52.74 -74.99
CA ARG A 245 -24.97 51.42 -74.43
C ARG A 245 -23.48 51.21 -74.18
N SER A 246 -22.60 51.98 -74.83
CA SER A 246 -21.14 51.88 -74.62
C SER A 246 -20.70 52.34 -73.22
N LYS A 247 -21.57 53.09 -72.53
CA LYS A 247 -21.35 53.61 -71.18
C LYS A 247 -21.81 52.65 -70.10
N ILE A 248 -22.50 51.56 -70.45
CA ILE A 248 -22.89 50.54 -69.49
C ILE A 248 -21.63 49.79 -69.02
N ARG A 249 -21.49 49.64 -67.70
CA ARG A 249 -20.41 48.87 -67.07
C ARG A 249 -21.03 47.72 -66.30
N HIS A 250 -20.37 46.57 -66.32
CA HIS A 250 -20.77 45.41 -65.52
C HIS A 250 -19.55 44.69 -65.00
N ASP A 251 -19.67 44.08 -63.82
CA ASP A 251 -18.65 43.21 -63.26
C ASP A 251 -18.97 41.77 -63.65
N PRO A 252 -18.21 41.14 -64.57
CA PRO A 252 -18.53 39.80 -65.05
C PRO A 252 -18.27 38.77 -63.95
N LEU A 253 -19.22 37.86 -63.78
CA LEU A 253 -19.11 36.74 -62.87
C LEU A 253 -18.26 35.63 -63.51
N ASP A 254 -17.06 35.34 -63.00
CA ASP A 254 -16.20 34.26 -63.57
C ASP A 254 -16.67 32.86 -63.14
N LYS A 255 -17.00 32.70 -61.85
CA LYS A 255 -17.45 31.45 -61.27
C LYS A 255 -18.66 31.64 -60.36
N ALA A 256 -19.51 30.62 -60.28
CA ALA A 256 -20.63 30.58 -59.35
C ALA A 256 -20.79 29.18 -58.75
N ILE A 257 -21.49 29.09 -57.62
CA ILE A 257 -21.74 27.84 -56.92
C ILE A 257 -23.22 27.47 -57.06
N VAL A 258 -23.51 26.22 -57.40
CA VAL A 258 -24.88 25.72 -57.49
C VAL A 258 -25.65 26.03 -56.20
N GLY A 259 -26.84 26.62 -56.35
CA GLY A 259 -27.74 26.95 -55.24
C GLY A 259 -27.35 28.17 -54.42
N ILE A 260 -26.20 28.80 -54.68
CA ILE A 260 -25.77 30.04 -54.00
C ILE A 260 -26.08 31.23 -54.90
N ASN A 261 -26.62 32.31 -54.30
CA ASN A 261 -26.88 33.54 -55.03
C ASN A 261 -25.57 34.29 -55.28
N SER A 262 -25.21 34.41 -56.55
CA SER A 262 -24.15 35.30 -57.02
C SER A 262 -24.77 36.57 -57.59
N GLU A 263 -24.51 37.69 -56.93
CA GLU A 263 -24.95 39.01 -57.39
C GLU A 263 -23.98 39.53 -58.45
N MET A 264 -24.52 39.96 -59.60
CA MET A 264 -23.77 40.71 -60.61
C MET A 264 -24.28 42.15 -60.67
N LYS A 265 -23.37 43.11 -60.72
CA LYS A 265 -23.71 44.53 -60.77
C LYS A 265 -23.59 45.05 -62.20
N VAL A 266 -24.58 45.85 -62.60
CA VAL A 266 -24.64 46.53 -63.89
C VAL A 266 -24.95 48.00 -63.66
N ASP A 267 -24.01 48.88 -64.01
CA ASP A 267 -24.18 50.34 -63.96
C ASP A 267 -24.62 50.87 -65.32
N THR A 268 -25.80 51.48 -65.35
CA THR A 268 -26.45 52.10 -66.51
C THR A 268 -26.58 53.62 -66.41
N LEU A 269 -26.07 54.25 -65.34
CA LEU A 269 -26.29 55.67 -65.02
C LEU A 269 -25.94 56.61 -66.18
N SER A 270 -24.87 56.28 -66.90
CA SER A 270 -24.33 57.09 -67.99
C SER A 270 -24.90 56.72 -69.37
N ALA A 271 -25.75 55.70 -69.46
CA ALA A 271 -26.29 55.18 -70.72
C ALA A 271 -27.63 55.81 -71.12
N GLY A 272 -28.39 56.37 -70.18
CA GLY A 272 -29.70 56.96 -70.44
C GLY A 272 -30.85 56.25 -69.73
N GLN A 273 -32.08 56.56 -70.16
CA GLN A 273 -33.27 55.79 -69.77
C GLN A 273 -33.48 54.65 -70.78
N GLY A 274 -33.60 53.42 -70.26
CA GLY A 274 -33.80 52.21 -71.03
C GLY A 274 -34.02 50.99 -70.13
N GLU A 275 -34.55 49.91 -70.69
CA GLU A 275 -34.86 48.67 -69.96
C GLU A 275 -33.67 47.73 -69.97
N ILE A 276 -33.21 47.32 -68.79
CA ILE A 276 -32.19 46.27 -68.62
C ILE A 276 -32.86 44.90 -68.46
N ARG A 277 -32.33 43.89 -69.15
CA ARG A 277 -32.71 42.48 -69.00
C ARG A 277 -31.45 41.64 -68.91
N ILE A 278 -31.39 40.75 -67.93
CA ILE A 278 -30.28 39.82 -67.75
C ILE A 278 -30.82 38.40 -67.96
N GLU A 279 -30.14 37.61 -68.78
CA GLU A 279 -30.46 36.23 -69.06
C GLU A 279 -29.29 35.31 -68.77
N ALA A 280 -29.60 34.14 -68.23
CA ALA A 280 -28.67 33.08 -67.91
C ALA A 280 -29.06 31.84 -68.71
N THR A 281 -28.22 31.40 -69.64
CA THR A 281 -28.43 30.15 -70.39
C THR A 281 -27.70 29.02 -69.70
N SER A 282 -28.44 27.99 -69.27
CA SER A 282 -27.88 26.80 -68.63
C SER A 282 -27.07 25.93 -69.61
N PRO A 283 -26.19 25.04 -69.14
CA PRO A 283 -25.49 24.06 -69.97
C PRO A 283 -26.46 23.15 -70.76
N SER A 284 -27.66 22.92 -70.22
CA SER A 284 -28.75 22.20 -70.90
C SER A 284 -29.49 23.03 -71.97
N GLY A 285 -29.11 24.29 -72.18
CA GLY A 285 -29.66 25.20 -73.18
C GLY A 285 -30.93 25.94 -72.73
N ARG A 286 -31.28 25.94 -71.45
CA ARG A 286 -32.47 26.65 -70.93
C ARG A 286 -32.11 28.09 -70.62
N VAL A 287 -32.87 29.03 -71.17
CA VAL A 287 -32.70 30.47 -70.91
C VAL A 287 -33.53 30.87 -69.70
N HIS A 288 -32.88 31.44 -68.70
CA HIS A 288 -33.48 31.96 -67.47
C HIS A 288 -33.36 33.48 -67.44
N THR A 289 -34.47 34.20 -67.47
CA THR A 289 -34.45 35.65 -67.23
C THR A 289 -34.25 35.91 -65.73
N LEU A 290 -33.16 36.58 -65.38
CA LEU A 290 -32.82 36.87 -63.99
C LEU A 290 -33.63 38.08 -63.48
N PRO A 291 -34.15 38.04 -62.24
CA PRO A 291 -34.74 39.21 -61.61
C PRO A 291 -33.68 40.32 -61.48
N VAL A 292 -33.99 41.52 -61.96
CA VAL A 292 -33.15 42.71 -61.81
C VAL A 292 -33.66 43.55 -60.65
N MET A 293 -32.79 43.81 -59.67
CA MET A 293 -33.04 44.77 -58.60
C MET A 293 -32.58 46.15 -59.06
N TYR A 294 -33.52 47.08 -59.16
CA TYR A 294 -33.24 48.47 -59.53
C TYR A 294 -32.84 49.26 -58.28
N HIS A 295 -31.59 49.70 -58.19
CA HIS A 295 -31.15 50.63 -57.16
C HIS A 295 -31.23 52.07 -57.66
N ASN A 296 -31.26 53.04 -56.73
CA ASN A 296 -31.28 54.45 -57.05
C ASN A 296 -29.99 54.83 -57.80
N GLU A 297 -30.08 55.77 -58.74
CA GLU A 297 -28.94 56.31 -59.50
C GLU A 297 -28.33 55.39 -60.59
N GLY A 298 -29.09 54.42 -61.13
CA GLY A 298 -28.69 53.70 -62.37
C GLY A 298 -27.81 52.46 -62.16
N GLU A 299 -27.48 52.12 -60.91
CA GLU A 299 -26.89 50.83 -60.54
C GLU A 299 -27.99 49.76 -60.43
N HIS A 300 -27.80 48.62 -61.06
CA HIS A 300 -28.73 47.50 -61.09
C HIS A 300 -28.01 46.22 -60.67
N ALA A 301 -28.72 45.31 -60.02
CA ALA A 301 -28.16 44.03 -59.58
C ALA A 301 -28.96 42.86 -60.13
N GLY A 302 -28.28 41.92 -60.79
CA GLY A 302 -28.82 40.64 -61.24
C GLY A 302 -28.47 39.54 -60.26
N ASN A 303 -29.47 38.82 -59.76
CA ASN A 303 -29.26 37.68 -58.87
C ASN A 303 -29.22 36.38 -59.67
N PHE A 304 -28.06 35.73 -59.69
CA PHE A 304 -27.85 34.45 -60.38
C PHE A 304 -27.72 33.32 -59.36
N ILE A 305 -28.72 32.43 -59.34
CA ILE A 305 -28.68 31.19 -58.56
C ILE A 305 -28.69 30.03 -59.56
N PRO A 306 -27.53 29.48 -59.94
CA PRO A 306 -27.50 28.35 -60.86
C PRO A 306 -27.98 27.07 -60.17
N ASN A 307 -28.58 26.19 -60.95
CA ASN A 307 -29.08 24.89 -60.49
C ASN A 307 -28.40 23.69 -61.19
N GLU A 308 -27.51 23.95 -62.15
CA GLU A 308 -26.80 22.95 -62.94
C GLU A 308 -25.31 23.27 -62.92
N VAL A 309 -24.49 22.23 -62.75
CA VAL A 309 -23.03 22.32 -62.90
C VAL A 309 -22.67 22.43 -64.39
N GLY A 310 -21.70 23.28 -64.72
CA GLY A 310 -21.20 23.44 -66.09
C GLY A 310 -21.03 24.89 -66.50
N GLU A 311 -20.74 25.11 -67.78
CA GLU A 311 -20.60 26.45 -68.35
C GLU A 311 -21.98 27.04 -68.66
N TRP A 312 -22.34 28.10 -67.95
CA TRP A 312 -23.52 28.92 -68.24
C TRP A 312 -23.14 30.10 -69.13
N THR A 313 -24.05 30.60 -69.95
CA THR A 313 -23.83 31.83 -70.73
C THR A 313 -24.68 32.97 -70.18
N MET A 314 -24.06 34.04 -69.70
CA MET A 314 -24.74 35.26 -69.28
C MET A 314 -24.89 36.24 -70.44
N THR A 315 -26.13 36.69 -70.65
CA THR A 315 -26.49 37.69 -71.66
C THR A 315 -27.13 38.88 -70.95
N ILE A 316 -26.45 40.02 -70.97
CA ILE A 316 -26.99 41.30 -70.52
C ILE A 316 -27.45 42.11 -71.73
N LEU A 317 -28.72 42.50 -71.71
CA LEU A 317 -29.43 43.27 -72.74
C LEU A 317 -29.84 44.63 -72.17
N TYR A 318 -29.74 45.68 -72.99
CA TYR A 318 -30.26 47.01 -72.69
C TYR A 318 -31.07 47.53 -73.89
N ASP A 319 -32.34 47.85 -73.69
CA ASP A 319 -33.33 48.15 -74.73
C ASP A 319 -33.42 47.06 -75.83
N GLY A 320 -33.25 45.80 -75.43
CA GLY A 320 -33.39 44.63 -76.31
C GLY A 320 -32.13 44.23 -77.10
N GLU A 321 -31.02 44.95 -76.95
CA GLU A 321 -29.75 44.61 -77.60
C GLU A 321 -28.62 44.34 -76.60
N ASN A 322 -27.63 43.53 -76.97
CA ASN A 322 -26.50 43.19 -76.11
C ASN A 322 -25.66 44.42 -75.75
N ILE A 323 -25.21 44.49 -74.51
CA ILE A 323 -24.18 45.45 -74.08
C ILE A 323 -22.77 44.95 -74.45
N GLN A 324 -21.77 45.83 -74.39
CA GLN A 324 -20.39 45.45 -74.62
C GLN A 324 -19.92 44.44 -73.55
N GLY A 325 -19.34 43.31 -74.00
CA GLY A 325 -18.88 42.22 -73.14
C GLY A 325 -19.94 41.13 -72.88
N SER A 326 -21.17 41.31 -73.37
CA SER A 326 -22.24 40.31 -73.35
C SER A 326 -22.44 39.71 -74.75
N PRO A 327 -22.67 38.39 -74.89
CA PRO A 327 -22.71 37.38 -73.83
C PRO A 327 -21.32 36.87 -73.39
N TYR A 328 -21.21 36.37 -72.15
CA TYR A 328 -19.97 35.80 -71.59
C TYR A 328 -20.22 34.51 -70.77
N PRO A 329 -19.23 33.60 -70.64
CA PRO A 329 -19.40 32.35 -69.90
C PRO A 329 -19.23 32.53 -68.39
N VAL A 330 -19.95 31.72 -67.61
CA VAL A 330 -19.83 31.60 -66.14
C VAL A 330 -19.67 30.14 -65.80
N ARG A 331 -18.56 29.80 -65.13
CA ARG A 331 -18.28 28.41 -64.73
C ARG A 331 -18.97 28.11 -63.42
N VAL A 332 -19.96 27.21 -63.47
CA VAL A 332 -20.69 26.79 -62.27
C VAL A 332 -20.15 25.47 -61.77
N PHE A 333 -19.80 25.43 -60.49
CA PHE A 333 -19.32 24.23 -59.79
C PHE A 333 -20.14 23.96 -58.52
N ASP A 334 -20.09 22.73 -58.02
CA ASP A 334 -20.77 22.28 -56.81
C ASP A 334 -19.80 21.45 -55.93
N PRO A 335 -19.20 22.07 -54.90
CA PRO A 335 -18.32 21.37 -53.95
C PRO A 335 -19.00 20.20 -53.23
N SER A 336 -20.33 20.17 -53.15
CA SER A 336 -21.08 19.10 -52.49
C SER A 336 -21.11 17.79 -53.29
N LEU A 337 -20.75 17.85 -54.58
CA LEU A 337 -20.66 16.68 -55.46
C LEU A 337 -19.27 16.03 -55.44
N VAL A 338 -18.27 16.63 -54.80
CA VAL A 338 -16.97 16.00 -54.58
C VAL A 338 -17.12 14.88 -53.56
N ARG A 339 -16.64 13.68 -53.90
CA ARG A 339 -16.72 12.51 -53.01
C ARG A 339 -15.33 12.03 -52.64
N ILE A 340 -15.09 11.87 -51.35
CA ILE A 340 -13.92 11.15 -50.86
C ILE A 340 -14.24 9.64 -50.88
N THR A 341 -13.37 8.85 -51.52
CA THR A 341 -13.49 7.40 -51.64
C THR A 341 -12.28 6.72 -51.03
N ASP A 342 -12.45 5.48 -50.54
CA ASP A 342 -11.35 4.62 -50.10
C ASP A 342 -10.49 5.17 -48.94
N LEU A 343 -11.00 6.16 -48.21
CA LEU A 343 -10.38 6.64 -46.97
C LEU A 343 -10.65 5.65 -45.83
N GLN A 344 -9.73 4.70 -45.63
CA GLN A 344 -9.78 3.72 -44.55
C GLN A 344 -8.60 3.90 -43.58
N GLY A 345 -8.79 3.44 -42.34
CA GLY A 345 -7.76 3.45 -41.29
C GLY A 345 -6.50 2.69 -41.71
N GLY A 346 -5.37 3.03 -41.08
CA GLY A 346 -4.07 2.48 -41.48
C GLY A 346 -3.07 2.39 -40.33
N LYS A 347 -1.82 2.07 -40.68
CA LYS A 347 -0.72 1.91 -39.73
C LYS A 347 0.29 3.02 -39.84
N VAL A 348 0.93 3.35 -38.72
CA VAL A 348 2.11 4.20 -38.70
C VAL A 348 3.17 3.67 -39.67
N GLY A 349 3.76 4.58 -40.46
CA GLY A 349 4.80 4.30 -41.43
C GLY A 349 4.34 3.67 -42.75
N HIS A 350 3.07 3.29 -42.89
CA HIS A 350 2.53 2.73 -44.13
C HIS A 350 1.76 3.80 -44.90
N GLY A 351 1.99 3.93 -46.21
CA GLY A 351 1.27 4.91 -47.03
C GLY A 351 -0.23 4.63 -47.08
N ILE A 352 -1.02 5.69 -46.95
CA ILE A 352 -2.48 5.68 -47.09
C ILE A 352 -2.82 6.47 -48.36
N THR A 353 -3.56 5.80 -49.23
CA THR A 353 -4.05 6.36 -50.49
C THR A 353 -5.57 6.39 -50.45
N PHE A 354 -6.16 7.55 -50.74
CA PHE A 354 -7.61 7.69 -50.90
C PHE A 354 -7.94 8.52 -52.14
N GLY A 355 -9.15 8.36 -52.67
CA GLY A 355 -9.63 9.06 -53.85
C GLY A 355 -10.42 10.33 -53.49
N ALA A 356 -10.28 11.37 -54.29
CA ALA A 356 -11.22 12.49 -54.33
C ALA A 356 -11.81 12.60 -55.74
N ASP A 357 -13.09 12.27 -55.89
CA ASP A 357 -13.81 12.26 -57.15
C ASP A 357 -14.61 13.54 -57.31
N ALA A 358 -14.16 14.44 -58.20
CA ALA A 358 -14.82 15.69 -58.55
C ALA A 358 -15.42 15.67 -59.96
N SER A 359 -15.58 14.48 -60.56
CA SER A 359 -16.04 14.30 -61.96
C SER A 359 -17.39 14.96 -62.27
N TYR A 360 -18.26 15.11 -61.26
CA TYR A 360 -19.57 15.75 -61.39
C TYR A 360 -19.66 17.14 -60.74
N ALA A 361 -18.57 17.61 -60.11
CA ALA A 361 -18.57 18.82 -59.31
C ALA A 361 -18.30 20.09 -60.14
N GLY A 362 -17.98 19.96 -61.43
CA GLY A 362 -17.71 21.07 -62.33
C GLY A 362 -16.22 21.39 -62.46
N GLU A 363 -15.91 22.50 -63.11
CA GLU A 363 -14.53 22.93 -63.32
C GLU A 363 -13.93 23.51 -62.04
N GLY A 364 -12.81 22.94 -61.59
CA GLY A 364 -12.09 23.44 -60.42
C GLY A 364 -10.91 22.58 -60.03
N GLU A 365 -10.09 23.11 -59.12
CA GLU A 365 -8.98 22.38 -58.51
C GLU A 365 -9.42 21.81 -57.17
N VAL A 366 -9.19 20.50 -56.99
CA VAL A 366 -9.33 19.84 -55.68
C VAL A 366 -8.02 19.99 -54.92
N THR A 367 -8.08 20.44 -53.68
CA THR A 367 -6.95 20.41 -52.76
C THR A 367 -7.31 19.64 -51.50
N CYS A 368 -6.33 19.01 -50.88
CA CYS A 368 -6.50 18.29 -49.62
C CYS A 368 -5.46 18.74 -48.60
N GLN A 369 -5.86 18.81 -47.34
CA GLN A 369 -4.99 19.03 -46.20
C GLN A 369 -5.21 17.89 -45.21
N VAL A 370 -4.12 17.22 -44.83
CA VAL A 370 -4.14 16.21 -43.78
C VAL A 370 -3.60 16.87 -42.52
N ILE A 371 -4.30 16.75 -41.39
CA ILE A 371 -3.97 17.40 -40.13
C ILE A 371 -3.94 16.34 -39.03
N HIS A 372 -2.91 16.38 -38.18
CA HIS A 372 -2.81 15.55 -36.99
C HIS A 372 -2.27 16.40 -35.84
N ASP A 373 -2.92 16.36 -34.68
CA ASP A 373 -2.60 17.20 -33.50
C ASP A 373 -2.47 18.70 -33.80
N GLY A 374 -3.25 19.20 -34.77
CA GLY A 374 -3.24 20.61 -35.18
C GLY A 374 -2.13 20.99 -36.16
N GLU A 375 -1.25 20.05 -36.54
CA GLU A 375 -0.20 20.27 -37.53
C GLU A 375 -0.53 19.65 -38.89
N THR A 376 -0.17 20.33 -39.98
CA THR A 376 -0.35 19.81 -41.34
C THR A 376 0.65 18.70 -41.64
N VAL A 377 0.14 17.52 -41.98
CA VAL A 377 0.91 16.36 -42.44
C VAL A 377 1.11 16.46 -43.95
N PRO A 378 2.34 16.28 -44.46
CA PRO A 378 2.58 16.28 -45.90
C PRO A 378 1.74 15.22 -46.61
N CYS A 379 0.92 15.66 -47.55
CA CYS A 379 0.19 14.80 -48.48
C CYS A 379 0.50 15.19 -49.92
N TYR A 380 0.42 14.23 -50.82
CA TYR A 380 0.72 14.40 -52.22
C TYR A 380 -0.53 14.10 -53.03
N LEU A 381 -0.94 15.05 -53.86
CA LEU A 381 -2.10 14.93 -54.71
C LEU A 381 -1.66 14.61 -56.13
N THR A 382 -2.16 13.52 -56.70
CA THR A 382 -1.94 13.16 -58.09
C THR A 382 -3.26 13.24 -58.87
N ARG A 383 -3.34 14.13 -59.85
CA ARG A 383 -4.53 14.27 -60.72
C ARG A 383 -4.57 13.13 -61.74
N GLY A 384 -5.67 12.39 -61.74
CA GLY A 384 -6.02 11.36 -62.72
C GLY A 384 -6.92 11.88 -63.85
N ALA A 385 -7.52 10.95 -64.59
CA ALA A 385 -8.52 11.25 -65.62
C ALA A 385 -9.85 11.74 -65.00
N ASP A 386 -10.64 12.50 -65.76
CA ASP A 386 -12.01 12.91 -65.43
C ASP A 386 -12.19 13.64 -64.09
N ASN A 387 -11.24 14.51 -63.71
CA ASN A 387 -11.26 15.25 -62.42
C ASN A 387 -11.33 14.32 -61.19
N LYS A 388 -10.67 13.16 -61.26
CA LYS A 388 -10.41 12.31 -60.10
C LYS A 388 -8.98 12.52 -59.61
N TYR A 389 -8.80 12.49 -58.30
CA TYR A 389 -7.51 12.72 -57.67
C TYR A 389 -7.20 11.57 -56.72
N ASN A 390 -5.94 11.13 -56.68
CA ASN A 390 -5.43 10.25 -55.64
C ASN A 390 -4.65 11.09 -54.64
N VAL A 391 -4.90 10.88 -53.36
CA VAL A 391 -4.25 11.60 -52.27
C VAL A 391 -3.47 10.59 -51.45
N ASP A 392 -2.16 10.80 -51.36
CA ASP A 392 -1.23 9.93 -50.65
C ASP A 392 -0.63 10.65 -49.44
N PHE A 393 -0.67 10.02 -48.27
CA PHE A 393 0.09 10.48 -47.11
C PHE A 393 0.64 9.31 -46.31
N THR A 394 1.75 9.53 -45.60
CA THR A 394 2.32 8.53 -44.68
C THR A 394 2.20 9.05 -43.25
N PRO A 395 1.35 8.46 -42.40
CA PRO A 395 1.25 8.86 -41.02
C PRO A 395 2.50 8.46 -40.24
N ARG A 396 2.99 9.36 -39.39
CA ARG A 396 4.22 9.16 -38.60
C ARG A 396 3.95 8.88 -37.13
N ALA A 397 2.73 9.13 -36.68
CA ALA A 397 2.27 8.90 -35.33
C ALA A 397 0.86 8.26 -35.35
N PRO A 398 0.51 7.44 -34.35
CA PRO A 398 -0.84 6.91 -34.22
C PRO A 398 -1.78 7.97 -33.64
N GLY A 399 -3.06 7.86 -33.95
CA GLY A 399 -4.11 8.79 -33.54
C GLY A 399 -5.07 9.12 -34.68
N THR A 400 -6.00 10.02 -34.41
CA THR A 400 -6.98 10.46 -35.41
C THR A 400 -6.37 11.57 -36.28
N TYR A 401 -6.50 11.41 -37.59
CA TYR A 401 -6.06 12.39 -38.59
C TYR A 401 -7.31 13.00 -39.21
N GLU A 402 -7.33 14.33 -39.35
CA GLU A 402 -8.36 15.07 -40.06
C GLU A 402 -7.92 15.30 -41.50
N VAL A 403 -8.73 14.85 -42.45
CA VAL A 403 -8.57 15.10 -43.88
C VAL A 403 -9.60 16.15 -44.29
N ARG A 404 -9.10 17.32 -44.69
CA ARG A 404 -9.93 18.40 -45.23
C ARG A 404 -9.80 18.45 -46.73
N ALA A 405 -10.91 18.48 -47.44
CA ALA A 405 -10.93 18.55 -48.90
C ALA A 405 -11.67 19.79 -49.37
N PHE A 406 -11.13 20.44 -50.40
CA PHE A 406 -11.63 21.69 -50.94
C PHE A 406 -11.78 21.58 -52.46
N LEU A 407 -12.75 22.29 -53.03
CA LEU A 407 -12.88 22.55 -54.46
C LEU A 407 -12.92 24.06 -54.68
N ASN A 408 -11.94 24.59 -55.43
CA ASN A 408 -11.79 26.05 -55.61
C ASN A 408 -11.81 26.82 -54.28
N ASP A 409 -11.06 26.34 -53.28
CA ASP A 409 -10.95 26.89 -51.92
C ASP A 409 -12.22 26.81 -51.04
N ILE A 410 -13.30 26.18 -51.54
CA ILE A 410 -14.51 25.92 -50.76
C ILE A 410 -14.48 24.48 -50.23
N GLU A 411 -14.67 24.33 -48.92
CA GLU A 411 -14.67 23.03 -48.25
C GLU A 411 -15.83 22.15 -48.74
N VAL A 412 -15.51 20.91 -49.11
CA VAL A 412 -16.48 19.97 -49.68
C VAL A 412 -17.40 19.40 -48.59
N LYS A 413 -18.57 18.92 -49.00
CA LYS A 413 -19.53 18.30 -48.08
C LYS A 413 -18.92 17.09 -47.36
N GLY A 414 -19.02 17.05 -46.04
CA GLY A 414 -18.52 15.94 -45.21
C GLY A 414 -17.10 16.12 -44.69
N SER A 415 -16.38 17.15 -45.14
CA SER A 415 -15.10 17.58 -44.56
C SER A 415 -15.34 18.31 -43.21
N PRO A 416 -14.47 18.14 -42.19
CA PRO A 416 -13.31 17.25 -42.15
C PRO A 416 -13.70 15.77 -42.04
N TYR A 417 -12.99 14.91 -42.79
CA TYR A 417 -13.08 13.46 -42.68
C TYR A 417 -12.05 12.96 -41.68
N THR A 418 -12.44 12.03 -40.79
CA THR A 418 -11.50 11.47 -39.80
C THR A 418 -11.03 10.09 -40.21
N VAL A 419 -9.72 9.84 -40.09
CA VAL A 419 -9.13 8.51 -40.28
C VAL A 419 -8.25 8.16 -39.08
N ASP A 420 -8.49 6.98 -38.51
CA ASP A 420 -7.72 6.51 -37.35
C ASP A 420 -6.49 5.73 -37.82
N ILE A 421 -5.33 6.15 -37.30
CA ILE A 421 -4.06 5.49 -37.51
C ILE A 421 -3.68 4.75 -36.25
N LEU A 422 -3.39 3.46 -36.39
CA LEU A 422 -2.97 2.61 -35.30
C LEU A 422 -1.48 2.26 -35.35
N ASP A 423 -0.91 1.96 -34.19
CA ASP A 423 0.42 1.42 -34.01
C ASP A 423 0.36 0.22 -33.04
N SER A 424 0.18 -0.97 -33.59
CA SER A 424 0.08 -2.20 -32.79
C SER A 424 1.37 -2.53 -32.02
N SER A 425 2.51 -1.91 -32.37
CA SER A 425 3.78 -2.11 -31.65
C SER A 425 3.83 -1.39 -30.30
N ARG A 426 2.97 -0.37 -30.11
CA ARG A 426 2.82 0.34 -28.83
C ARG A 426 1.86 -0.35 -27.86
N VAL A 427 1.12 -1.34 -28.35
CA VAL A 427 0.24 -2.14 -27.51
C VAL A 427 1.11 -3.10 -26.71
N THR A 428 0.97 -3.06 -25.39
CA THR A 428 1.68 -3.96 -24.48
C THR A 428 0.68 -4.83 -23.75
N VAL A 429 1.05 -6.09 -23.51
CA VAL A 429 0.21 -7.05 -22.81
C VAL A 429 0.94 -7.46 -21.54
N THR A 430 0.31 -7.24 -20.38
CA THR A 430 0.91 -7.56 -19.08
C THR A 430 -0.09 -8.28 -18.19
N GLY A 431 0.38 -9.10 -17.26
CA GLY A 431 -0.47 -9.75 -16.27
C GLY A 431 -0.14 -11.22 -16.05
N HIS A 432 -0.53 -11.73 -14.88
CA HIS A 432 -0.24 -13.09 -14.46
C HIS A 432 -0.91 -14.14 -15.36
N GLY A 433 -2.02 -13.77 -16.04
CA GLY A 433 -2.71 -14.63 -16.99
C GLY A 433 -1.90 -15.04 -18.22
N LEU A 434 -0.71 -14.48 -18.43
CA LEU A 434 0.18 -14.78 -19.57
C LEU A 434 1.29 -15.78 -19.24
N SER A 435 1.46 -16.18 -17.97
CA SER A 435 2.58 -17.02 -17.54
C SER A 435 2.11 -18.30 -16.86
N LEU A 436 1.99 -18.34 -15.54
CA LEU A 436 1.72 -19.56 -14.79
C LEU A 436 0.39 -19.41 -14.05
N VAL A 437 -0.60 -20.22 -14.40
CA VAL A 437 -1.99 -20.02 -13.98
C VAL A 437 -2.60 -21.29 -13.37
N PRO A 438 -3.32 -21.20 -12.24
CA PRO A 438 -4.03 -22.36 -11.70
C PRO A 438 -5.29 -22.67 -12.51
N VAL A 439 -5.58 -23.95 -12.75
CA VAL A 439 -6.84 -24.38 -13.38
C VAL A 439 -8.05 -23.99 -12.52
N ASN A 440 -9.20 -23.80 -13.17
CA ASN A 440 -10.48 -23.42 -12.58
C ASN A 440 -10.47 -22.08 -11.83
N THR A 441 -9.44 -21.26 -12.04
CA THR A 441 -9.30 -19.93 -11.44
C THR A 441 -9.26 -18.88 -12.55
N PRO A 442 -9.94 -17.73 -12.41
CA PRO A 442 -9.84 -16.64 -13.38
C PRO A 442 -8.39 -16.16 -13.54
N ALA A 443 -7.83 -16.37 -14.73
CA ALA A 443 -6.55 -15.84 -15.16
C ALA A 443 -6.78 -14.50 -15.86
N ILE A 444 -6.07 -13.47 -15.40
CA ILE A 444 -6.29 -12.09 -15.86
C ILE A 444 -5.01 -11.51 -16.45
N PHE A 445 -5.15 -10.87 -17.61
CA PHE A 445 -4.12 -10.01 -18.17
C PHE A 445 -4.75 -8.75 -18.77
N THR A 446 -3.95 -7.72 -18.94
CA THR A 446 -4.36 -6.40 -19.41
C THR A 446 -3.64 -6.07 -20.70
N VAL A 447 -4.40 -5.63 -21.69
CA VAL A 447 -3.90 -5.10 -22.96
C VAL A 447 -3.93 -3.58 -22.85
N HIS A 448 -2.74 -2.97 -22.78
CA HIS A 448 -2.57 -1.53 -22.70
C HIS A 448 -2.50 -0.94 -24.11
N THR A 449 -3.46 -0.06 -24.44
CA THR A 449 -3.60 0.53 -25.78
C THR A 449 -3.22 2.02 -25.83
N ASN A 450 -2.77 2.57 -24.70
CA ASN A 450 -2.49 4.00 -24.60
C ASN A 450 -1.44 4.44 -25.63
N GLY A 451 -1.80 5.46 -26.42
CA GLY A 451 -0.93 5.97 -27.49
C GLY A 451 -0.78 5.04 -28.70
N ALA A 452 -1.60 3.98 -28.84
CA ALA A 452 -1.61 3.07 -29.99
C ALA A 452 -2.64 3.46 -31.08
N GLY A 453 -3.40 4.55 -30.90
CA GLY A 453 -4.41 5.04 -31.87
C GLY A 453 -5.77 4.36 -31.72
N GLY A 454 -6.71 4.60 -32.65
CA GLY A 454 -8.06 4.00 -32.62
C GLY A 454 -8.10 2.57 -33.18
N GLY A 455 -8.28 1.57 -32.32
CA GLY A 455 -8.34 0.16 -32.72
C GLY A 455 -9.08 -0.70 -31.69
N LYS A 456 -9.57 -1.87 -32.13
CA LYS A 456 -10.25 -2.83 -31.26
C LYS A 456 -9.28 -3.94 -30.84
N VAL A 457 -9.31 -4.30 -29.56
CA VAL A 457 -8.63 -5.48 -29.03
C VAL A 457 -9.45 -6.72 -29.37
N ASP A 458 -8.79 -7.72 -29.95
CA ASP A 458 -9.33 -9.06 -30.19
C ASP A 458 -8.40 -10.09 -29.55
N VAL A 459 -8.97 -11.11 -28.91
CA VAL A 459 -8.21 -12.14 -28.20
C VAL A 459 -8.78 -13.50 -28.51
N ASP A 460 -7.92 -14.38 -28.98
CA ASP A 460 -8.21 -15.79 -29.20
C ASP A 460 -7.33 -16.64 -28.27
N ILE A 461 -7.95 -17.55 -27.52
CA ILE A 461 -7.23 -18.40 -26.56
C ILE A 461 -7.50 -19.85 -26.94
N SER A 462 -6.42 -20.62 -27.17
CA SER A 462 -6.49 -22.04 -27.46
C SER A 462 -5.89 -22.84 -26.31
N GLY A 463 -6.66 -23.79 -25.77
CA GLY A 463 -6.21 -24.67 -24.69
C GLY A 463 -5.30 -25.82 -25.17
N PRO A 464 -4.83 -26.67 -24.25
CA PRO A 464 -3.92 -27.79 -24.55
C PRO A 464 -4.51 -28.80 -25.55
N SER A 465 -5.84 -28.95 -25.58
CA SER A 465 -6.60 -29.78 -26.51
C SER A 465 -6.80 -29.16 -27.90
N GLN A 466 -6.27 -27.95 -28.14
CA GLN A 466 -6.53 -27.11 -29.32
C GLN A 466 -7.98 -26.60 -29.42
N GLU A 467 -8.75 -26.67 -28.34
CA GLU A 467 -10.09 -26.09 -28.25
C GLU A 467 -10.04 -24.60 -27.91
N ASN A 468 -10.98 -23.83 -28.45
CA ASN A 468 -11.11 -22.41 -28.15
C ASN A 468 -11.66 -22.21 -26.73
N VAL A 469 -10.96 -21.42 -25.93
CA VAL A 469 -11.27 -21.13 -24.53
C VAL A 469 -11.97 -19.77 -24.46
N PRO A 470 -13.22 -19.71 -23.95
CA PRO A 470 -13.93 -18.45 -23.85
C PRO A 470 -13.20 -17.47 -22.93
N CYS A 471 -13.06 -16.23 -23.40
CA CYS A 471 -12.53 -15.13 -22.61
C CYS A 471 -13.52 -13.95 -22.55
N ASN A 472 -13.46 -13.19 -21.46
CA ASN A 472 -14.23 -11.97 -21.27
C ASN A 472 -13.31 -10.76 -21.40
N LEU A 473 -13.69 -9.80 -22.23
CA LEU A 473 -13.00 -8.52 -22.40
C LEU A 473 -13.82 -7.43 -21.72
N SER A 474 -13.21 -6.69 -20.79
CA SER A 474 -13.78 -5.49 -20.18
C SER A 474 -12.87 -4.30 -20.42
N SER A 475 -13.38 -3.27 -21.09
CA SER A 475 -12.66 -2.01 -21.32
C SER A 475 -12.77 -1.10 -20.09
N GLU A 476 -11.62 -0.62 -19.62
CA GLU A 476 -11.50 0.31 -18.50
C GLU A 476 -11.60 1.77 -18.96
N SER A 477 -11.86 2.71 -18.05
CA SER A 477 -12.02 4.13 -18.37
C SER A 477 -10.76 4.79 -18.94
N ASN A 478 -9.60 4.15 -18.81
CA ASN A 478 -8.30 4.62 -19.32
C ASN A 478 -7.95 4.08 -20.72
N GLY A 479 -8.83 3.26 -21.33
CA GLY A 479 -8.61 2.65 -22.65
C GLY A 479 -7.93 1.27 -22.61
N ASP A 480 -7.49 0.80 -21.44
CA ASP A 480 -6.97 -0.55 -21.30
C ASP A 480 -8.09 -1.58 -21.40
N THR A 481 -7.77 -2.76 -21.92
CA THR A 481 -8.71 -3.89 -21.97
C THR A 481 -8.23 -4.99 -21.05
N VAL A 482 -9.03 -5.28 -20.02
CA VAL A 482 -8.79 -6.39 -19.11
C VAL A 482 -9.42 -7.65 -19.71
N VAL A 483 -8.62 -8.70 -19.82
CA VAL A 483 -9.01 -9.98 -20.39
C VAL A 483 -8.99 -11.02 -19.28
N THR A 484 -10.10 -11.71 -19.10
CA THR A 484 -10.24 -12.78 -18.10
C THR A 484 -10.64 -14.08 -18.79
N TYR A 485 -9.90 -15.16 -18.54
CA TYR A 485 -10.25 -16.50 -19.00
C TYR A 485 -10.08 -17.50 -17.85
N ILE A 486 -10.71 -18.68 -17.96
CA ILE A 486 -10.62 -19.72 -16.93
C ILE A 486 -10.01 -20.97 -17.61
N PRO A 487 -8.73 -21.29 -17.35
CA PRO A 487 -8.14 -22.53 -17.84
C PRO A 487 -8.75 -23.73 -17.10
N THR A 488 -9.23 -24.74 -17.81
CA THR A 488 -9.87 -25.93 -17.21
C THR A 488 -8.95 -27.14 -17.14
N ASP A 489 -8.09 -27.28 -18.15
CA ASP A 489 -7.16 -28.40 -18.31
C ASP A 489 -5.73 -27.97 -18.02
N VAL A 490 -4.91 -28.91 -17.55
CA VAL A 490 -3.47 -28.71 -17.31
C VAL A 490 -2.72 -28.71 -18.64
N GLY A 491 -1.78 -27.79 -18.81
CA GLY A 491 -0.92 -27.69 -20.00
C GLY A 491 -0.77 -26.28 -20.55
N ASP A 492 -0.28 -26.17 -21.78
CA ASP A 492 0.01 -24.89 -22.43
C ASP A 492 -1.25 -24.31 -23.11
N TYR A 493 -1.55 -23.04 -22.83
CA TYR A 493 -2.60 -22.22 -23.44
C TYR A 493 -1.95 -21.18 -24.33
N THR A 494 -2.32 -21.16 -25.60
CA THR A 494 -1.83 -20.19 -26.58
C THR A 494 -2.79 -19.02 -26.64
N ILE A 495 -2.32 -17.81 -26.29
CA ILE A 495 -3.11 -16.59 -26.22
C ILE A 495 -2.66 -15.66 -27.35
N ARG A 496 -3.50 -15.51 -28.37
CA ARG A 496 -3.26 -14.59 -29.48
C ARG A 496 -3.99 -13.28 -29.23
N VAL A 497 -3.25 -12.21 -29.06
CA VAL A 497 -3.79 -10.85 -28.91
C VAL A 497 -3.58 -10.07 -30.20
N GLN A 498 -4.64 -9.40 -30.67
CA GLN A 498 -4.61 -8.54 -31.85
C GLN A 498 -5.19 -7.16 -31.54
N TYR A 499 -4.65 -6.13 -32.20
CA TYR A 499 -5.15 -4.76 -32.16
C TYR A 499 -5.42 -4.25 -33.57
N GLY A 500 -6.69 -3.95 -33.88
CA GLY A 500 -7.11 -3.51 -35.21
C GLY A 500 -6.71 -4.51 -36.30
N HIS A 501 -7.01 -5.80 -36.09
CA HIS A 501 -6.70 -6.94 -36.97
C HIS A 501 -5.22 -7.29 -37.15
N HIS A 502 -4.33 -6.77 -36.32
CA HIS A 502 -2.90 -7.05 -36.39
C HIS A 502 -2.38 -7.61 -35.07
N ASP A 503 -1.51 -8.61 -35.14
CA ASP A 503 -0.85 -9.16 -33.96
C ASP A 503 -0.04 -8.06 -33.25
N VAL A 504 -0.19 -8.00 -31.92
CA VAL A 504 0.62 -7.13 -31.06
C VAL A 504 2.00 -7.74 -30.85
N THR A 505 2.94 -6.95 -30.35
CA THR A 505 4.29 -7.43 -30.01
C THR A 505 4.20 -8.63 -29.05
N ASP A 506 5.02 -9.65 -29.30
CA ASP A 506 5.12 -10.92 -28.53
C ASP A 506 3.92 -11.88 -28.60
N SER A 507 2.86 -11.53 -29.34
CA SER A 507 1.76 -12.45 -29.63
C SER A 507 2.21 -13.52 -30.65
N PRO A 508 1.87 -14.82 -30.46
CA PRO A 508 1.07 -15.37 -29.37
C PRO A 508 1.86 -15.61 -28.07
N PHE A 509 1.21 -15.37 -26.93
CA PHE A 509 1.71 -15.67 -25.60
C PHE A 509 1.39 -17.11 -25.20
N VAL A 510 2.17 -17.70 -24.29
CA VAL A 510 1.93 -19.06 -23.77
C VAL A 510 1.77 -19.04 -22.26
N ALA A 511 0.56 -19.34 -21.79
CA ALA A 511 0.28 -19.53 -20.37
C ALA A 511 0.25 -21.02 -20.01
N LYS A 512 0.92 -21.40 -18.93
CA LYS A 512 1.08 -22.76 -18.45
C LYS A 512 0.13 -23.00 -17.29
N ALA A 513 -0.92 -23.78 -17.53
CA ALA A 513 -1.92 -24.09 -16.53
C ALA A 513 -1.48 -25.27 -15.65
N TYR A 514 -1.63 -25.12 -14.34
CA TYR A 514 -1.30 -26.14 -13.34
C TYR A 514 -2.48 -26.44 -12.41
N ASN A 515 -2.50 -27.65 -11.83
CA ASN A 515 -3.54 -28.12 -10.93
C ASN A 515 -2.93 -28.63 -9.62
N THR A 516 -2.99 -27.82 -8.57
CA THR A 516 -2.53 -28.23 -7.23
C THR A 516 -3.41 -29.34 -6.62
N GLY A 517 -4.67 -29.46 -7.03
CA GLY A 517 -5.57 -30.54 -6.60
C GLY A 517 -5.22 -31.90 -7.19
N ALA A 518 -4.41 -31.95 -8.26
CA ALA A 518 -3.89 -33.19 -8.82
C ALA A 518 -2.64 -33.69 -8.08
N ILE A 519 -2.04 -32.86 -7.21
CA ILE A 519 -0.87 -33.24 -6.41
C ILE A 519 -1.31 -34.17 -5.29
N LYS A 520 -0.74 -35.36 -5.26
CA LYS A 520 -1.04 -36.39 -4.25
C LYS A 520 0.12 -36.45 -3.27
N VAL A 521 -0.17 -36.22 -2.01
CA VAL A 521 0.81 -36.32 -0.92
C VAL A 521 0.42 -37.47 -0.02
N THR A 522 1.34 -38.40 0.23
CA THR A 522 1.09 -39.47 1.20
C THR A 522 1.04 -38.90 2.62
N PRO A 523 0.19 -39.44 3.51
CA PRO A 523 0.17 -39.03 4.91
C PRO A 523 1.56 -39.10 5.55
N LEU A 524 1.93 -38.07 6.30
CA LEU A 524 3.14 -38.05 7.10
C LEU A 524 2.87 -38.76 8.42
N ALA A 525 3.59 -39.85 8.68
CA ALA A 525 3.47 -40.60 9.92
C ALA A 525 4.25 -39.92 11.05
N ASP A 526 3.79 -40.12 12.29
CA ASP A 526 4.56 -39.79 13.49
C ASP A 526 5.89 -40.58 13.51
N GLY A 527 6.92 -39.99 14.10
CA GLY A 527 8.24 -40.59 14.15
C GLY A 527 9.02 -40.18 15.40
N LEU A 528 10.33 -40.46 15.38
CA LEU A 528 11.21 -40.21 16.50
C LEU A 528 12.22 -39.11 16.20
N VAL A 529 12.65 -38.44 17.27
CA VAL A 529 13.82 -37.57 17.22
C VAL A 529 15.06 -38.37 16.77
N ASN A 530 15.84 -37.78 15.86
CA ASN A 530 17.03 -38.33 15.21
C ASN A 530 16.80 -39.49 14.23
N GLU A 531 15.56 -39.87 13.95
CA GLU A 531 15.22 -40.86 12.91
C GLU A 531 14.75 -40.19 11.62
N THR A 532 14.97 -40.83 10.48
CA THR A 532 14.51 -40.30 9.18
C THR A 532 12.99 -40.43 9.06
N MET A 533 12.30 -39.30 8.97
CA MET A 533 10.90 -39.24 8.59
C MET A 533 10.78 -38.91 7.11
N PHE A 534 9.78 -39.47 6.45
CA PHE A 534 9.61 -39.28 5.02
C PHE A 534 8.15 -39.31 4.60
N PHE A 535 7.89 -38.71 3.45
CA PHE A 535 6.63 -38.78 2.74
C PHE A 535 6.91 -38.62 1.24
N THR A 536 5.93 -38.96 0.41
CA THR A 536 6.03 -38.85 -1.05
C THR A 536 5.06 -37.83 -1.59
N ILE A 537 5.49 -37.12 -2.63
CA ILE A 537 4.69 -36.14 -3.37
C ILE A 537 4.68 -36.59 -4.84
N ASP A 538 3.49 -36.87 -5.37
CA ASP A 538 3.26 -37.10 -6.80
C ASP A 538 2.66 -35.84 -7.42
N VAL A 539 3.43 -35.16 -8.27
CA VAL A 539 3.06 -33.97 -9.07
C VAL A 539 2.87 -34.31 -10.56
N GLY A 540 2.84 -35.60 -10.93
CA GLY A 540 2.85 -36.00 -12.34
C GLY A 540 1.69 -35.45 -13.19
N GLU A 541 0.55 -35.18 -12.55
CA GLU A 541 -0.65 -34.61 -13.19
C GLU A 541 -0.87 -33.13 -12.84
N ALA A 542 0.08 -32.50 -12.13
CA ALA A 542 -0.07 -31.14 -11.64
C ALA A 542 0.26 -30.07 -12.68
N GLY A 543 0.98 -30.44 -13.76
CA GLY A 543 1.50 -29.48 -14.74
C GLY A 543 2.85 -28.92 -14.35
N GLU A 544 3.29 -27.90 -15.09
CA GLU A 544 4.60 -27.29 -14.87
C GLU A 544 4.61 -26.44 -13.59
N GLY A 545 5.68 -26.54 -12.82
CA GLY A 545 5.82 -25.74 -11.62
C GLY A 545 6.98 -26.09 -10.72
N GLN A 546 7.21 -25.22 -9.75
CA GLN A 546 8.24 -25.35 -8.74
C GLN A 546 7.64 -25.81 -7.42
N LEU A 547 8.21 -26.89 -6.87
CA LEU A 547 7.89 -27.39 -5.54
C LEU A 547 8.83 -26.75 -4.51
N GLN A 548 8.28 -26.20 -3.44
CA GLN A 548 9.03 -25.73 -2.27
C GLN A 548 8.55 -26.47 -1.02
N ILE A 549 9.50 -26.96 -0.22
CA ILE A 549 9.22 -27.72 1.00
C ILE A 549 10.03 -27.11 2.13
N MET A 550 9.34 -26.72 3.19
CA MET A 550 9.96 -26.22 4.41
C MET A 550 9.51 -27.08 5.59
N VAL A 551 10.47 -27.55 6.38
CA VAL A 551 10.19 -28.24 7.64
C VAL A 551 10.48 -27.27 8.78
N ASN A 552 9.47 -27.01 9.62
CA ASN A 552 9.48 -26.02 10.70
C ASN A 552 10.05 -24.67 10.25
N ASN A 553 9.46 -24.06 9.20
CA ASN A 553 9.93 -22.80 8.61
C ASN A 553 11.39 -22.84 8.12
N GLY A 554 11.88 -24.00 7.70
CA GLY A 554 13.25 -24.18 7.18
C GLY A 554 14.31 -24.42 8.26
N ASN A 555 13.92 -24.55 9.53
CA ASN A 555 14.87 -24.87 10.61
C ASN A 555 15.40 -26.30 10.54
N ILE A 556 14.67 -27.21 9.89
CA ILE A 556 15.11 -28.58 9.68
C ILE A 556 15.39 -28.77 8.19
N PRO A 557 16.63 -29.16 7.80
CA PRO A 557 16.94 -29.45 6.41
C PRO A 557 16.15 -30.67 5.94
N ASN A 558 15.69 -30.62 4.69
CA ASN A 558 15.07 -31.75 4.01
C ASN A 558 15.89 -32.16 2.78
N GLU A 559 15.79 -33.43 2.43
CA GLU A 559 16.38 -34.03 1.24
C GLU A 559 15.26 -34.45 0.28
N VAL A 560 15.45 -34.18 -1.00
CA VAL A 560 14.49 -34.50 -2.07
C VAL A 560 15.11 -35.53 -2.99
N GLU A 561 14.48 -36.70 -3.09
CA GLU A 561 14.90 -37.79 -3.98
C GLU A 561 13.84 -38.03 -5.06
N ALA A 562 14.20 -37.80 -6.33
CA ALA A 562 13.35 -38.14 -7.46
C ALA A 562 13.31 -39.68 -7.64
N GLN A 563 12.12 -40.28 -7.50
CA GLN A 563 11.92 -41.73 -7.68
C GLN A 563 11.62 -42.06 -9.15
N ARG A 564 10.78 -41.23 -9.79
CA ARG A 564 10.47 -41.24 -11.23
C ARG A 564 9.98 -39.84 -11.62
N PRO A 565 9.87 -39.49 -12.93
CA PRO A 565 9.32 -38.19 -13.33
C PRO A 565 7.98 -37.91 -12.64
N GLY A 566 7.89 -36.78 -11.94
CA GLY A 566 6.71 -36.37 -11.18
C GLY A 566 6.55 -36.99 -9.79
N LEU A 567 7.36 -37.95 -9.34
CA LEU A 567 7.26 -38.55 -8.00
C LEU A 567 8.53 -38.31 -7.19
N TYR A 568 8.39 -37.60 -6.07
CA TYR A 568 9.47 -37.20 -5.18
C TYR A 568 9.30 -37.81 -3.79
N LEU A 569 10.37 -38.37 -3.24
CA LEU A 569 10.48 -38.80 -1.86
C LEU A 569 11.18 -37.70 -1.05
N ILE A 570 10.50 -37.19 -0.03
CA ILE A 570 11.01 -36.13 0.83
C ILE A 570 11.43 -36.75 2.15
N LYS A 571 12.66 -36.49 2.59
CA LYS A 571 13.22 -37.00 3.84
C LYS A 571 13.65 -35.84 4.74
N PHE A 572 13.47 -35.98 6.03
CA PHE A 572 14.03 -35.05 7.02
C PHE A 572 14.25 -35.75 8.36
N VAL A 573 15.11 -35.18 9.20
CA VAL A 573 15.47 -35.73 10.51
C VAL A 573 15.16 -34.68 11.59
N PRO A 574 14.14 -34.88 12.43
CA PRO A 574 13.82 -33.96 13.51
C PRO A 574 14.84 -34.11 14.64
N VAL A 575 15.38 -33.00 15.13
CA VAL A 575 16.38 -33.00 16.23
C VAL A 575 15.76 -32.75 17.60
N ASP A 576 14.56 -32.16 17.64
CA ASP A 576 13.83 -31.85 18.86
C ASP A 576 12.46 -32.53 18.87
N ALA A 577 12.01 -32.91 20.07
CA ALA A 577 10.70 -33.49 20.25
C ALA A 577 9.61 -32.41 20.17
N GLY A 578 8.50 -32.74 19.50
CA GLY A 578 7.39 -31.84 19.30
C GLY A 578 6.71 -32.03 17.95
N MET A 579 5.69 -31.20 17.71
CA MET A 579 4.99 -31.16 16.44
C MET A 579 5.93 -30.63 15.35
N GLN A 580 6.11 -31.41 14.30
CA GLN A 580 6.81 -31.03 13.09
C GLN A 580 5.78 -30.55 12.08
N GLN A 581 5.98 -29.35 11.55
CA GLN A 581 5.15 -28.76 10.52
C GLN A 581 5.91 -28.80 9.20
N VAL A 582 5.31 -29.38 8.18
CA VAL A 582 5.85 -29.40 6.82
C VAL A 582 4.96 -28.56 5.92
N ASP A 583 5.47 -27.41 5.53
CA ASP A 583 4.84 -26.50 4.58
C ASP A 583 5.24 -26.92 3.17
N ILE A 584 4.24 -27.11 2.30
CA ILE A 584 4.42 -27.55 0.92
C ILE A 584 3.73 -26.55 0.02
N GLN A 585 4.53 -25.94 -0.84
CA GLN A 585 4.07 -24.99 -1.84
C GLN A 585 4.37 -25.51 -3.25
N PHE A 586 3.44 -25.23 -4.15
CA PHE A 586 3.62 -25.44 -5.57
C PHE A 586 3.28 -24.13 -6.29
N ASN A 587 4.25 -23.56 -7.02
CA ASN A 587 4.11 -22.25 -7.67
C ASN A 587 3.67 -21.15 -6.70
N ASP A 588 4.33 -21.08 -5.53
CA ASP A 588 4.07 -20.15 -4.42
C ASP A 588 2.67 -20.28 -3.77
N HIS A 589 1.88 -21.30 -4.14
CA HIS A 589 0.59 -21.60 -3.52
C HIS A 589 0.69 -22.79 -2.58
N ASN A 590 0.14 -22.66 -1.38
CA ASN A 590 0.05 -23.77 -0.43
C ASN A 590 -0.83 -24.89 -0.99
N LEU A 591 -0.37 -26.13 -0.89
CA LEU A 591 -1.21 -27.28 -1.20
C LEU A 591 -2.38 -27.39 -0.20
N PRO A 592 -3.54 -27.91 -0.60
CA PRO A 592 -4.68 -28.10 0.32
C PRO A 592 -4.37 -28.97 1.54
N CYS A 593 -3.40 -29.88 1.43
CA CYS A 593 -2.94 -30.73 2.53
C CYS A 593 -1.86 -30.08 3.41
N SER A 594 -1.41 -28.87 3.06
CA SER A 594 -0.37 -28.14 3.80
C SER A 594 -1.01 -27.18 4.81
N PRO A 595 -0.44 -27.08 6.03
CA PRO A 595 0.71 -27.82 6.51
C PRO A 595 0.40 -29.29 6.82
N LEU A 596 1.33 -30.18 6.46
CA LEU A 596 1.34 -31.53 7.03
C LEU A 596 1.94 -31.43 8.43
N THR A 597 1.36 -32.17 9.38
CA THR A 597 1.87 -32.23 10.74
C THR A 597 2.13 -33.67 11.15
N CYS A 598 3.26 -33.91 11.80
CA CYS A 598 3.49 -35.15 12.55
C CYS A 598 4.14 -34.85 13.90
N MET A 599 4.05 -35.78 14.83
CA MET A 599 4.75 -35.71 16.10
C MET A 599 6.10 -36.40 15.99
N ALA A 600 7.18 -35.64 16.18
CA ALA A 600 8.48 -36.22 16.52
C ALA A 600 8.49 -36.44 18.02
N GLN A 601 8.44 -37.70 18.45
CA GLN A 601 8.49 -38.05 19.86
C GLN A 601 9.95 -38.19 20.29
N ALA A 602 10.28 -37.64 21.46
CA ALA A 602 11.51 -38.03 22.13
C ALA A 602 11.46 -39.54 22.38
N LEU A 603 12.58 -40.22 22.19
CA LEU A 603 12.72 -41.62 22.54
C LEU A 603 12.70 -41.74 24.07
N ASN A 604 11.51 -41.83 24.66
CA ASN A 604 11.31 -41.96 26.09
C ASN A 604 11.32 -43.43 26.48
N ALA A 605 12.53 -43.99 26.55
CA ALA A 605 12.78 -45.23 27.25
C ALA A 605 13.15 -44.93 28.70
N SER A 606 12.65 -45.74 29.63
CA SER A 606 13.01 -45.69 31.05
C SER A 606 13.25 -47.09 31.57
N ILE A 607 14.05 -47.19 32.64
CA ILE A 607 14.22 -48.44 33.36
C ILE A 607 13.26 -48.45 34.55
N VAL A 608 12.52 -49.54 34.70
CA VAL A 608 11.67 -49.81 35.86
C VAL A 608 12.03 -51.14 36.49
N GLY A 609 11.80 -51.27 37.80
CA GLY A 609 12.08 -52.50 38.54
C GLY A 609 13.57 -52.76 38.82
N LEU A 610 14.46 -51.80 38.56
CA LEU A 610 15.84 -51.88 39.03
C LEU A 610 15.87 -51.67 40.55
N THR A 611 15.99 -52.77 41.29
CA THR A 611 16.18 -52.75 42.75
C THR A 611 17.53 -52.13 43.09
N GLY A 612 17.63 -51.27 44.10
CA GLY A 612 18.89 -50.61 44.45
C GLY A 612 19.95 -51.53 45.09
N LEU A 613 19.56 -52.72 45.52
CA LEU A 613 20.42 -53.66 46.25
C LEU A 613 20.05 -55.11 45.90
N VAL A 614 21.04 -55.94 45.57
CA VAL A 614 20.82 -57.36 45.17
C VAL A 614 21.87 -58.27 45.83
N PRO A 615 21.50 -59.47 46.34
CA PRO A 615 22.47 -60.45 46.79
C PRO A 615 23.22 -61.13 45.63
N VAL A 616 24.49 -61.46 45.83
CA VAL A 616 25.26 -62.28 44.86
C VAL A 616 24.53 -63.59 44.54
N GLN A 617 24.77 -64.11 43.33
CA GLN A 617 24.22 -65.38 42.84
C GLN A 617 22.69 -65.47 42.78
N THR A 618 21.99 -64.34 42.96
CA THR A 618 20.54 -64.27 42.83
C THR A 618 20.18 -63.64 41.50
N GLU A 619 19.31 -64.31 40.74
CA GLU A 619 18.80 -63.75 39.48
C GLU A 619 18.00 -62.48 39.77
N SER A 620 18.43 -61.38 39.17
CA SER A 620 17.76 -60.08 39.24
C SER A 620 17.32 -59.67 37.85
N SER A 621 16.29 -58.83 37.79
CA SER A 621 15.82 -58.32 36.52
C SER A 621 15.24 -56.93 36.65
N PHE A 622 15.37 -56.16 35.58
CA PHE A 622 14.67 -54.90 35.40
C PHE A 622 14.03 -54.87 34.01
N ARG A 623 13.11 -53.95 33.78
CA ARG A 623 12.48 -53.75 32.48
C ARG A 623 12.90 -52.41 31.89
N ILE A 624 13.14 -52.42 30.59
CA ILE A 624 13.27 -51.21 29.78
C ILE A 624 11.88 -51.00 29.17
N GLN A 625 11.17 -49.99 29.65
CA GLN A 625 9.85 -49.62 29.12
C GLN A 625 10.00 -48.51 28.10
N SER A 626 9.25 -48.60 27.02
CA SER A 626 9.14 -47.51 26.05
C SER A 626 7.67 -47.17 25.84
N GLN A 627 7.34 -45.87 25.83
CA GLN A 627 5.96 -45.41 25.65
C GLN A 627 5.44 -45.60 24.22
N ALA A 628 6.30 -46.00 23.30
CA ALA A 628 5.99 -46.05 21.89
C ALA A 628 5.89 -47.51 21.43
N ASN A 629 4.88 -47.80 20.62
CA ASN A 629 4.60 -49.09 19.99
C ASN A 629 5.63 -49.37 18.86
N ILE A 630 6.91 -49.13 19.13
CA ILE A 630 7.99 -49.11 18.14
C ILE A 630 8.65 -50.48 18.16
N ALA A 631 7.95 -51.41 17.51
CA ALA A 631 8.55 -52.66 17.10
C ALA A 631 9.79 -52.36 16.23
N LYS A 632 10.99 -52.79 16.68
CA LYS A 632 12.27 -52.90 15.93
C LYS A 632 13.36 -51.83 16.15
N LEU A 633 13.46 -51.18 17.30
CA LEU A 633 14.71 -50.48 17.66
C LEU A 633 15.70 -51.42 18.36
N SER A 634 17.00 -51.25 18.05
CA SER A 634 18.07 -52.00 18.71
C SER A 634 18.16 -51.61 20.18
N THR A 635 18.34 -52.60 21.06
CA THR A 635 18.55 -52.39 22.50
C THR A 635 19.85 -53.06 22.88
N ASP A 636 20.72 -52.31 23.55
CA ASP A 636 22.01 -52.80 24.04
C ASP A 636 22.13 -52.54 25.54
N VAL A 637 22.60 -53.53 26.29
CA VAL A 637 22.74 -53.46 27.75
C VAL A 637 24.09 -54.02 28.13
N GLN A 638 24.91 -53.18 28.74
CA GLN A 638 26.20 -53.56 29.29
C GLN A 638 26.16 -53.45 30.82
N ILE A 639 26.37 -54.57 31.51
CA ILE A 639 26.48 -54.61 32.97
C ILE A 639 27.94 -54.87 33.32
N THR A 640 28.56 -53.96 34.06
CA THR A 640 29.96 -54.02 34.46
C THR A 640 30.08 -54.18 35.97
N ALA A 641 30.77 -55.22 36.41
CA ALA A 641 31.07 -55.49 37.81
C ALA A 641 32.17 -54.55 38.36
N PRO A 642 32.32 -54.41 39.70
CA PRO A 642 33.33 -53.54 40.31
C PRO A 642 34.77 -53.88 39.95
N ASN A 643 35.02 -55.15 39.60
CA ASN A 643 36.32 -55.66 39.13
C ASN A 643 36.57 -55.40 37.63
N GLY A 644 35.62 -54.77 36.92
CA GLY A 644 35.69 -54.47 35.49
C GLY A 644 35.16 -55.58 34.57
N GLU A 645 34.71 -56.72 35.11
CA GLU A 645 34.15 -57.80 34.29
C GLU A 645 32.76 -57.43 33.76
N ASN A 646 32.52 -57.69 32.47
CA ASN A 646 31.18 -57.58 31.90
C ASN A 646 30.34 -58.81 32.29
N ILE A 647 29.20 -58.57 32.92
CA ILE A 647 28.21 -59.58 33.25
C ILE A 647 27.29 -59.76 32.05
N ASN A 648 27.16 -61.00 31.59
CA ASN A 648 26.24 -61.33 30.52
C ASN A 648 24.80 -61.13 30.98
N ALA A 649 24.09 -60.20 30.34
CA ALA A 649 22.68 -59.93 30.58
C ALA A 649 21.84 -60.54 29.45
N ARG A 650 20.78 -61.26 29.82
CA ARG A 650 19.84 -61.83 28.86
C ARG A 650 18.70 -60.85 28.63
N LEU A 651 18.57 -60.36 27.39
CA LEU A 651 17.42 -59.55 26.96
C LEU A 651 16.29 -60.47 26.49
N VAL A 652 15.11 -60.30 27.08
CA VAL A 652 13.89 -61.04 26.72
C VAL A 652 12.80 -60.04 26.36
N GLN A 653 12.48 -59.95 25.07
CA GLN A 653 11.36 -59.15 24.59
C GLN A 653 10.04 -59.70 25.15
N GLN A 654 9.23 -58.82 25.71
CA GLN A 654 7.93 -59.12 26.30
C GLN A 654 6.79 -58.90 25.29
N ALA A 655 5.61 -59.45 25.57
CA ALA A 655 4.45 -59.37 24.67
C ALA A 655 3.90 -57.95 24.48
N ASP A 656 4.18 -57.05 25.43
CA ASP A 656 3.84 -55.62 25.42
C ASP A 656 4.87 -54.76 24.66
N GLY A 657 5.95 -55.36 24.16
CA GLY A 657 7.02 -54.67 23.44
C GLY A 657 8.17 -54.18 24.32
N ASP A 658 8.05 -54.26 25.65
CA ASP A 658 9.12 -53.94 26.60
C ASP A 658 10.23 -55.00 26.56
N TYR A 659 11.43 -54.66 27.04
CA TYR A 659 12.52 -55.62 27.21
C TYR A 659 12.75 -55.92 28.69
N LYS A 660 12.66 -57.20 29.08
CA LYS A 660 13.12 -57.67 30.39
C LYS A 660 14.61 -58.00 30.29
N VAL A 661 15.42 -57.41 31.15
CA VAL A 661 16.85 -57.70 31.28
C VAL A 661 17.03 -58.61 32.49
N GLU A 662 17.52 -59.82 32.28
CA GLU A 662 17.82 -60.80 33.33
C GLU A 662 19.33 -60.92 33.50
N TRP A 663 19.81 -60.84 34.74
CA TRP A 663 21.25 -60.89 35.04
C TRP A 663 21.48 -61.50 36.42
N THR A 664 22.70 -61.99 36.68
CA THR A 664 23.06 -62.61 37.95
C THR A 664 24.44 -62.12 38.40
N PRO A 665 24.52 -61.25 39.43
CA PRO A 665 25.80 -60.75 39.92
C PRO A 665 26.63 -61.86 40.57
N GLN A 666 27.93 -61.86 40.31
CA GLN A 666 28.86 -62.87 40.84
C GLN A 666 29.76 -62.34 41.97
N VAL A 667 29.95 -61.02 42.04
CA VAL A 667 30.92 -60.38 42.94
C VAL A 667 30.18 -59.30 43.74
N PRO A 668 30.44 -59.08 45.04
CA PRO A 668 29.87 -57.97 45.77
C PRO A 668 30.52 -56.62 45.39
N GLY A 669 29.76 -55.54 45.51
CA GLY A 669 30.16 -54.16 45.24
C GLY A 669 29.25 -53.46 44.22
N ARG A 670 29.60 -52.21 43.90
CA ARG A 670 28.81 -51.34 43.01
C ARG A 670 28.99 -51.68 41.53
N HIS A 671 27.94 -52.21 40.90
CA HIS A 671 27.91 -52.51 39.47
C HIS A 671 27.41 -51.30 38.68
N SER A 672 27.86 -51.17 37.43
CA SER A 672 27.37 -50.16 36.48
C SER A 672 26.54 -50.83 35.38
N ILE A 673 25.36 -50.28 35.10
CA ILE A 673 24.45 -50.77 34.06
C ILE A 673 24.27 -49.66 33.03
N GLN A 674 24.84 -49.85 31.85
CA GLN A 674 24.65 -48.96 30.71
C GLN A 674 23.55 -49.52 29.80
N VAL A 675 22.54 -48.71 29.50
CA VAL A 675 21.46 -49.08 28.59
C VAL A 675 21.38 -48.09 27.43
N LEU A 676 21.41 -48.63 26.22
CA LEU A 676 21.13 -47.95 24.96
C LEU A 676 19.82 -48.49 24.40
N PHE A 677 18.90 -47.61 24.03
CA PHE A 677 17.66 -47.94 23.34
C PHE A 677 17.61 -47.11 22.05
N GLY A 678 17.43 -47.75 20.90
CA GLY A 678 17.49 -47.09 19.59
C GLY A 678 18.83 -46.37 19.32
N GLY A 679 19.94 -46.90 19.86
CA GLY A 679 21.26 -46.26 19.78
C GLY A 679 21.46 -45.04 20.71
N GLN A 680 20.43 -44.59 21.42
CA GLN A 680 20.51 -43.48 22.38
C GLN A 680 20.60 -43.98 23.83
N GLN A 681 21.36 -43.27 24.66
CA GLN A 681 21.50 -43.58 26.08
C GLN A 681 20.21 -43.27 26.83
N VAL A 682 19.65 -44.28 27.50
CA VAL A 682 18.44 -44.13 28.31
C VAL A 682 18.70 -43.13 29.45
N SER A 683 17.73 -42.24 29.70
CA SER A 683 17.84 -41.24 30.77
C SER A 683 18.14 -41.91 32.13
N GLY A 684 19.22 -41.50 32.78
CA GLY A 684 19.71 -42.08 34.04
C GLY A 684 20.79 -43.15 33.90
N SER A 685 21.05 -43.65 32.68
CA SER A 685 22.19 -44.51 32.37
C SER A 685 23.50 -43.70 32.44
N PRO A 686 24.63 -44.24 32.93
CA PRO A 686 24.76 -45.52 33.60
C PRO A 686 24.05 -45.54 34.96
N PHE A 687 23.27 -46.59 35.20
CA PHE A 687 22.69 -46.87 36.50
C PHE A 687 23.70 -47.57 37.38
N TYR A 688 23.56 -47.43 38.69
CA TYR A 688 24.41 -48.13 39.64
C TYR A 688 23.57 -48.95 40.60
N ILE A 689 24.03 -50.17 40.87
CA ILE A 689 23.39 -51.07 41.82
C ILE A 689 24.45 -51.65 42.75
N ASP A 690 24.17 -51.62 44.05
CA ASP A 690 25.01 -52.27 45.02
C ASP A 690 24.65 -53.75 45.09
N VAL A 691 25.68 -54.60 45.10
CA VAL A 691 25.52 -56.03 45.28
C VAL A 691 26.20 -56.42 46.58
N PHE A 692 25.52 -57.24 47.38
CA PHE A 692 26.07 -57.73 48.64
C PHE A 692 26.21 -59.25 48.69
N ASP A 693 27.16 -59.72 49.50
CA ASP A 693 27.43 -61.12 49.80
C ASP A 693 27.39 -61.34 51.31
N ILE A 694 26.25 -61.83 51.78
CA ILE A 694 26.03 -62.12 53.20
C ILE A 694 27.04 -63.12 53.78
N HIS A 695 27.61 -64.00 52.95
CA HIS A 695 28.57 -65.01 53.40
C HIS A 695 29.96 -64.42 53.68
N LYS A 696 30.22 -63.18 53.26
CA LYS A 696 31.45 -62.44 53.55
C LYS A 696 31.37 -61.59 54.82
N ILE A 697 30.21 -61.52 55.47
CA ILE A 697 30.07 -60.83 56.75
C ILE A 697 30.68 -61.68 57.87
N ARG A 698 31.37 -61.04 58.81
CA ARG A 698 31.97 -61.70 59.98
C ARG A 698 31.57 -60.98 61.26
N VAL A 699 31.22 -61.74 62.29
CA VAL A 699 30.91 -61.22 63.62
C VAL A 699 31.96 -61.73 64.60
N ASN A 700 32.70 -60.83 65.22
CA ASN A 700 33.85 -61.15 66.07
C ASN A 700 34.03 -60.14 67.21
N ASN A 701 35.12 -60.27 67.97
CA ASN A 701 35.51 -59.35 69.05
C ASN A 701 34.48 -59.20 70.19
N PHE A 702 33.79 -60.28 70.57
CA PHE A 702 32.96 -60.29 71.77
C PHE A 702 33.82 -60.02 73.01
N HIS A 703 33.62 -58.90 73.69
CA HIS A 703 34.22 -58.62 75.00
C HIS A 703 33.15 -58.70 76.10
N ASN A 704 33.39 -59.55 77.10
CA ASN A 704 32.42 -59.83 78.15
C ASN A 704 32.41 -58.68 79.18
N GLY A 705 31.22 -58.15 79.47
CA GLY A 705 30.97 -57.28 80.61
C GLY A 705 30.33 -58.06 81.76
N ASN A 706 30.51 -57.61 83.01
CA ASN A 706 29.63 -58.03 84.09
C ASN A 706 28.28 -57.28 83.99
N VAL A 707 27.31 -57.68 84.80
CA VAL A 707 26.06 -56.94 84.97
C VAL A 707 26.38 -55.47 85.32
N ASN A 708 25.81 -54.55 84.55
CA ASN A 708 26.02 -53.09 84.57
C ASN A 708 27.37 -52.59 84.03
N GLU A 709 28.18 -53.43 83.40
CA GLU A 709 29.40 -53.03 82.67
C GLU A 709 29.20 -53.15 81.16
N THR A 710 29.84 -52.29 80.36
CA THR A 710 29.69 -52.29 78.91
C THR A 710 30.23 -53.58 78.26
N ALA A 711 29.36 -54.28 77.54
CA ALA A 711 29.68 -55.42 76.67
C ALA A 711 29.56 -55.00 75.19
N GLY A 712 30.21 -55.73 74.30
CA GLY A 712 30.17 -55.40 72.87
C GLY A 712 30.81 -56.42 71.96
N PHE A 713 30.65 -56.20 70.65
CA PHE A 713 31.16 -57.02 69.54
C PHE A 713 31.29 -56.21 68.25
N LYS A 714 31.95 -56.77 67.25
CA LYS A 714 32.18 -56.16 65.93
C LYS A 714 31.46 -56.94 64.83
N VAL A 715 30.88 -56.23 63.87
CA VAL A 715 30.30 -56.75 62.62
C VAL A 715 31.08 -56.18 61.44
N ASP A 716 31.84 -57.03 60.75
CA ASP A 716 32.69 -56.67 59.62
C ASP A 716 32.00 -57.02 58.30
N CYS A 717 31.56 -55.99 57.57
CA CYS A 717 30.93 -56.10 56.24
C CYS A 717 31.85 -55.57 55.12
N THR A 718 33.14 -55.31 55.38
CA THR A 718 34.08 -54.67 54.43
C THR A 718 34.22 -55.41 53.10
N GLN A 719 34.04 -56.74 53.10
CA GLN A 719 34.10 -57.60 51.91
C GLN A 719 32.72 -58.01 51.39
N ALA A 720 31.65 -57.66 52.11
CA ALA A 720 30.30 -58.09 51.82
C ALA A 720 29.59 -57.15 50.83
N GLY A 721 30.14 -55.98 50.49
CA GLY A 721 29.43 -54.98 49.70
C GLY A 721 28.42 -54.17 50.55
N GLN A 722 27.96 -53.05 50.02
CA GLN A 722 27.08 -52.14 50.73
C GLN A 722 25.70 -52.77 50.98
N GLY A 723 25.11 -52.49 52.15
CA GLY A 723 23.79 -52.98 52.57
C GLY A 723 23.48 -52.53 53.99
N ASN A 724 22.28 -52.84 54.47
CA ASN A 724 21.79 -52.38 55.78
C ASN A 724 21.86 -53.49 56.83
N GLN A 725 22.59 -53.27 57.91
CA GLN A 725 22.60 -54.15 59.08
C GLN A 725 21.44 -53.84 60.04
N GLU A 726 20.79 -54.88 60.54
CA GLU A 726 19.80 -54.82 61.61
C GLU A 726 20.26 -55.74 62.75
N ILE A 727 20.30 -55.21 63.97
CA ILE A 727 20.82 -55.89 65.15
C ILE A 727 19.76 -55.84 66.24
N ARG A 728 19.55 -56.98 66.91
CA ARG A 728 18.64 -57.12 68.04
C ARG A 728 19.29 -57.96 69.12
N ILE A 729 19.31 -57.47 70.35
CA ILE A 729 19.95 -58.17 71.48
C ILE A 729 18.86 -58.51 72.49
N GLU A 730 18.66 -59.80 72.77
CA GLU A 730 17.73 -60.26 73.81
C GLU A 730 18.50 -60.66 75.07
N SER A 731 18.03 -60.19 76.22
CA SER A 731 18.48 -60.65 77.54
C SER A 731 18.08 -62.11 77.79
N PRO A 732 18.62 -62.77 78.82
CA PRO A 732 18.23 -64.13 79.19
C PRO A 732 16.73 -64.29 79.48
N SER A 733 16.05 -63.23 79.95
CA SER A 733 14.59 -63.21 80.14
C SER A 733 13.78 -62.97 78.86
N GLY A 734 14.45 -62.80 77.71
CA GLY A 734 13.83 -62.55 76.41
C GLY A 734 13.43 -61.09 76.17
N ARG A 735 13.95 -60.15 76.98
CA ARG A 735 13.69 -58.71 76.80
C ARG A 735 14.70 -58.13 75.81
N ASP A 736 14.25 -57.18 75.00
CA ASP A 736 15.15 -56.44 74.13
C ASP A 736 16.09 -55.54 74.95
N VAL A 737 17.36 -55.54 74.57
CA VAL A 737 18.43 -54.81 75.22
C VAL A 737 18.87 -53.69 74.30
N HIS A 738 18.76 -52.46 74.82
CA HIS A 738 19.23 -51.29 74.11
C HIS A 738 20.74 -51.38 73.84
N HIS A 739 21.12 -51.03 72.62
CA HIS A 739 22.49 -51.09 72.14
C HIS A 739 22.76 -49.92 71.20
N GLU A 740 24.02 -49.57 71.08
CA GLU A 740 24.52 -48.54 70.17
C GLU A 740 25.33 -49.21 69.07
N VAL A 741 25.16 -48.76 67.83
CA VAL A 741 25.92 -49.22 66.66
C VAL A 741 26.67 -48.03 66.09
N VAL A 742 27.99 -48.13 66.05
CA VAL A 742 28.87 -47.09 65.49
C VAL A 742 29.62 -47.67 64.30
N GLU A 743 29.49 -47.04 63.14
CA GLU A 743 30.30 -47.40 61.97
C GLU A 743 31.73 -46.88 62.15
N ASN A 744 32.70 -47.75 61.88
CA ASN A 744 34.11 -47.45 61.64
C ASN A 744 34.37 -47.65 60.14
N PRO A 745 34.20 -46.61 59.30
CA PRO A 745 34.10 -46.79 57.86
C PRO A 745 35.37 -47.37 57.20
N PRO A 746 35.22 -48.10 56.06
CA PRO A 746 33.96 -48.41 55.40
C PRO A 746 33.35 -49.75 55.88
N LEU A 747 32.06 -49.77 56.21
CA LEU A 747 31.26 -50.98 56.44
C LEU A 747 31.75 -51.92 57.56
N GLU A 748 32.42 -51.39 58.57
CA GLU A 748 32.70 -52.09 59.81
C GLU A 748 31.89 -51.44 60.94
N TYR A 749 31.20 -52.23 61.77
CA TYR A 749 30.30 -51.73 62.80
C TYR A 749 30.69 -52.26 64.17
N HIS A 750 30.86 -51.36 65.14
CA HIS A 750 31.09 -51.68 66.54
C HIS A 750 29.77 -51.56 67.30
N VAL A 751 29.40 -52.59 68.03
CA VAL A 751 28.14 -52.68 68.76
C VAL A 751 28.43 -52.77 70.25
N THR A 752 27.83 -51.88 71.04
CA THR A 752 27.99 -51.84 72.49
C THR A 752 26.64 -51.83 73.20
N TYR A 753 26.54 -52.51 74.34
CA TYR A 753 25.35 -52.53 75.19
C TYR A 753 25.73 -52.72 76.66
N THR A 754 24.82 -52.35 77.57
CA THR A 754 25.02 -52.52 79.02
C THR A 754 24.02 -53.54 79.55
N PRO A 755 24.42 -54.79 79.81
CA PRO A 755 23.54 -55.85 80.28
C PRO A 755 23.16 -55.62 81.74
N THR A 756 21.87 -55.75 82.05
CA THR A 756 21.33 -55.60 83.42
C THR A 756 20.97 -56.95 84.05
N GLU A 757 21.03 -58.03 83.28
CA GLU A 757 20.72 -59.40 83.71
C GLU A 757 21.96 -60.29 83.55
N ARG A 758 22.16 -61.23 84.47
CA ARG A 758 23.21 -62.25 84.32
C ARG A 758 22.74 -63.37 83.41
N GLY A 759 23.65 -63.94 82.64
CA GLY A 759 23.41 -65.10 81.77
C GLY A 759 23.57 -64.80 80.28
N GLN A 760 23.14 -65.76 79.46
CA GLN A 760 23.33 -65.77 78.01
C GLN A 760 22.41 -64.79 77.27
N HIS A 761 22.99 -63.73 76.69
CA HIS A 761 22.31 -62.81 75.79
C HIS A 761 22.34 -63.34 74.35
N ARG A 762 21.24 -63.18 73.61
CA ARG A 762 21.07 -63.65 72.22
C ARG A 762 21.09 -62.48 71.24
N ILE A 763 21.96 -62.53 70.26
CA ILE A 763 22.24 -61.42 69.34
C ILE A 763 21.81 -61.83 67.92
N TYR A 764 20.71 -61.27 67.46
CA TYR A 764 20.18 -61.47 66.11
C TYR A 764 20.78 -60.42 65.18
N ILE A 765 21.29 -60.86 64.02
CA ILE A 765 21.88 -59.98 63.02
C ILE A 765 21.33 -60.39 61.65
N SER A 766 20.70 -59.44 60.97
CA SER A 766 20.29 -59.52 59.57
C SER A 766 21.03 -58.46 58.75
N TYR A 767 21.27 -58.75 57.47
CA TYR A 767 21.82 -57.81 56.50
C TYR A 767 20.90 -57.73 55.30
N SER A 768 20.29 -56.56 55.11
CA SER A 768 19.36 -56.23 54.03
C SER A 768 18.19 -57.22 53.93
N GLY A 769 17.62 -57.56 55.10
CA GLY A 769 16.50 -58.50 55.25
C GLY A 769 16.88 -59.99 55.27
N MET A 770 18.15 -60.34 55.03
CA MET A 770 18.63 -61.73 55.08
C MET A 770 19.33 -62.01 56.42
N GLN A 771 18.97 -63.09 57.10
CA GLN A 771 19.60 -63.48 58.37
C GLN A 771 21.05 -63.93 58.14
N LEU A 772 22.01 -63.45 58.95
CA LEU A 772 23.38 -63.95 58.90
C LEU A 772 23.45 -65.42 59.35
N ASN A 773 24.31 -66.19 58.68
CA ASN A 773 24.67 -67.53 59.13
C ASN A 773 25.31 -67.46 60.53
N GLY A 774 24.79 -68.25 61.47
CA GLY A 774 25.26 -68.30 62.87
C GLY A 774 24.49 -67.39 63.83
N SER A 775 23.54 -66.60 63.34
CA SER A 775 22.62 -65.85 64.18
C SER A 775 21.47 -66.73 64.71
N PRO A 776 21.06 -66.64 66.00
CA PRO A 776 21.58 -65.72 67.01
C PRO A 776 22.97 -66.11 67.52
N PHE A 777 23.83 -65.09 67.67
CA PHE A 777 25.10 -65.21 68.39
C PHE A 777 24.82 -65.12 69.89
N HIS A 778 25.70 -65.69 70.72
CA HIS A 778 25.48 -65.78 72.15
C HIS A 778 26.65 -65.15 72.93
N GLN A 779 26.33 -64.34 73.94
CA GLN A 779 27.30 -63.70 74.82
C GLN A 779 26.93 -63.90 76.29
N GLU A 780 27.88 -64.35 77.11
CA GLU A 780 27.66 -64.69 78.52
C GLU A 780 28.04 -63.52 79.45
N ILE A 781 27.12 -63.14 80.35
CA ILE A 781 27.30 -62.02 81.30
C ILE A 781 27.31 -62.52 82.76
N SER A 782 28.32 -62.14 83.55
CA SER A 782 28.52 -62.55 84.95
C SER A 782 28.19 -61.46 85.99
N GLU A 783 28.06 -61.83 87.27
CA GLU A 783 27.59 -60.95 88.37
C GLU A 783 28.69 -60.14 89.11
N GLY A 784 29.99 -60.34 88.80
CA GLY A 784 31.12 -59.72 89.52
C GLY A 784 31.33 -60.23 90.97
N ALA A 785 32.53 -60.05 91.54
CA ALA A 785 32.87 -60.46 92.91
C ALA A 785 32.74 -59.30 93.93
N LEU A 786 32.39 -59.59 95.20
CA LEU A 786 32.31 -58.61 96.30
C LEU A 786 33.52 -58.72 97.26
N PRO A 787 33.97 -57.62 97.89
CA PRO A 787 35.07 -57.61 98.84
C PRO A 787 34.68 -58.15 100.23
N SER A 788 35.66 -58.35 101.12
CA SER A 788 35.46 -58.89 102.48
C SER A 788 35.97 -57.94 103.57
N ALA A 789 35.46 -58.03 104.81
CA ALA A 789 35.93 -57.22 105.94
C ALA A 789 36.34 -58.06 107.15
N HIS A 790 37.40 -57.65 107.87
CA HIS A 790 37.94 -58.35 109.04
C HIS A 790 38.65 -57.42 110.04
N GLY A 791 38.60 -57.74 111.34
CA GLY A 791 39.32 -57.02 112.41
C GLY A 791 38.53 -56.89 113.73
N ASP A 792 39.23 -56.71 114.85
CA ASP A 792 38.64 -56.67 116.20
C ASP A 792 37.53 -55.63 116.36
N GLY A 793 37.65 -54.48 115.69
CA GLY A 793 36.65 -53.41 115.73
C GLY A 793 35.28 -53.80 115.16
N LEU A 794 35.16 -54.92 114.43
CA LEU A 794 33.87 -55.47 114.01
C LEU A 794 33.13 -56.20 115.15
N HIS A 795 33.82 -56.51 116.25
CA HIS A 795 33.32 -57.39 117.32
C HIS A 795 33.36 -56.78 118.72
N LYS A 796 34.34 -55.91 119.03
CA LYS A 796 34.49 -55.32 120.38
C LYS A 796 35.13 -53.93 120.34
N GLY A 797 34.87 -53.13 121.39
CA GLY A 797 35.48 -51.82 121.60
C GLY A 797 35.42 -51.37 123.07
N GLU A 798 36.08 -50.26 123.38
CA GLU A 798 36.04 -49.61 124.70
C GLU A 798 35.65 -48.14 124.49
N GLU A 799 34.80 -47.60 125.36
CA GLU A 799 34.36 -46.20 125.27
C GLU A 799 35.56 -45.25 125.24
N ASP A 800 35.50 -44.27 124.33
CA ASP A 800 36.54 -43.27 124.04
C ASP A 800 37.86 -43.82 123.46
N LYS A 801 37.96 -45.10 123.11
CA LYS A 801 39.15 -45.68 122.48
C LYS A 801 38.92 -46.06 121.01
N PRO A 802 39.87 -45.80 120.09
CA PRO A 802 39.73 -46.19 118.69
C PRO A 802 39.61 -47.71 118.48
N ALA A 803 38.61 -48.14 117.74
CA ALA A 803 38.41 -49.49 117.24
C ALA A 803 38.61 -49.53 115.71
N THR A 804 39.26 -50.58 115.20
CA THR A 804 39.66 -50.64 113.77
C THR A 804 39.36 -51.99 113.10
N PHE A 805 39.13 -51.97 111.78
CA PHE A 805 39.03 -53.15 110.92
C PHE A 805 39.45 -52.83 109.47
N ILE A 806 39.61 -53.85 108.62
CA ILE A 806 40.10 -53.74 107.24
C ILE A 806 39.07 -54.31 106.26
N ILE A 807 38.86 -53.64 105.13
CA ILE A 807 38.11 -54.13 103.96
C ILE A 807 39.13 -54.52 102.88
N ASP A 808 39.10 -55.77 102.42
CA ASP A 808 39.97 -56.33 101.38
C ASP A 808 39.22 -56.40 100.05
N ALA A 809 39.59 -55.51 99.13
CA ALA A 809 39.03 -55.39 97.78
C ALA A 809 40.13 -55.48 96.70
N ARG A 810 41.22 -56.19 96.99
CA ARG A 810 42.36 -56.33 96.08
C ARG A 810 41.90 -56.82 94.69
N GLY A 811 42.25 -56.07 93.65
CA GLY A 811 41.88 -56.38 92.26
C GLY A 811 40.45 -56.02 91.84
N MET A 812 39.66 -55.38 92.72
CA MET A 812 38.28 -54.95 92.42
C MET A 812 38.24 -53.45 92.11
N LYS A 813 37.32 -53.04 91.23
CA LYS A 813 37.05 -51.61 90.95
C LYS A 813 35.85 -51.13 91.78
N GLY A 814 36.02 -50.00 92.46
CA GLY A 814 35.00 -49.41 93.32
C GLY A 814 35.58 -48.78 94.58
N GLU A 815 34.71 -48.18 95.40
CA GLU A 815 35.05 -47.65 96.72
C GLU A 815 34.04 -48.17 97.77
N PRO A 816 34.49 -48.43 99.02
CA PRO A 816 33.61 -48.88 100.07
C PRO A 816 32.89 -47.70 100.74
N SER A 817 31.68 -47.93 101.22
CA SER A 817 31.00 -47.02 102.15
C SER A 817 30.71 -47.73 103.48
N VAL A 818 30.99 -47.04 104.58
CA VAL A 818 30.83 -47.57 105.94
C VAL A 818 30.00 -46.64 106.81
N GLN A 819 29.07 -47.22 107.57
CA GLN A 819 28.29 -46.52 108.60
C GLN A 819 28.38 -47.31 109.91
N VAL A 820 28.67 -46.61 111.01
CA VAL A 820 28.80 -47.19 112.36
C VAL A 820 27.75 -46.58 113.28
N ASP A 821 26.69 -47.32 113.54
CA ASP A 821 25.56 -46.88 114.37
C ASP A 821 25.73 -47.39 115.81
N GLY A 822 25.83 -46.47 116.78
CA GLY A 822 25.78 -46.77 118.20
C GLY A 822 24.35 -46.77 118.76
N PRO A 823 24.16 -47.17 120.03
CA PRO A 823 22.84 -47.25 120.66
C PRO A 823 22.01 -45.95 120.60
N ASN A 824 22.65 -44.80 120.78
CA ASN A 824 22.00 -43.49 120.78
C ASN A 824 22.59 -42.52 119.75
N ALA A 825 23.85 -42.73 119.31
CA ALA A 825 24.50 -41.88 118.32
C ALA A 825 25.32 -42.65 117.30
N ILE A 826 25.40 -42.12 116.07
CA ILE A 826 26.29 -42.63 115.02
C ILE A 826 27.74 -42.29 115.40
N ALA A 827 28.61 -43.30 115.46
CA ALA A 827 30.02 -43.09 115.70
C ALA A 827 30.69 -42.51 114.46
N LYS A 828 31.56 -41.51 114.66
CA LYS A 828 32.40 -41.00 113.58
C LYS A 828 33.40 -42.08 113.18
N CYS A 829 33.41 -42.45 111.90
CA CYS A 829 34.40 -43.34 111.31
C CYS A 829 35.20 -42.66 110.19
N SER A 830 36.47 -43.04 110.04
CA SER A 830 37.31 -42.71 108.88
C SER A 830 37.58 -43.98 108.06
N ILE A 831 37.69 -43.81 106.73
CA ILE A 831 38.08 -44.85 105.78
C ILE A 831 39.36 -44.38 105.11
N ASP A 832 40.47 -45.04 105.38
CA ASP A 832 41.78 -44.69 104.87
C ASP A 832 42.22 -45.77 103.86
N PRO A 833 42.42 -45.43 102.57
CA PRO A 833 42.89 -46.40 101.57
C PRO A 833 44.32 -46.85 101.88
N MET A 834 44.57 -48.15 101.69
CA MET A 834 45.86 -48.80 101.88
C MET A 834 46.41 -49.34 100.55
N PRO A 835 47.71 -49.64 100.47
CA PRO A 835 48.29 -50.33 99.31
C PRO A 835 47.55 -51.61 98.93
N ASP A 836 47.67 -52.00 97.66
CA ASP A 836 47.10 -53.20 97.04
C ASP A 836 45.57 -53.22 96.85
N GLY A 837 44.82 -52.24 97.33
CA GLY A 837 43.35 -52.20 97.20
C GLY A 837 42.62 -52.65 98.47
N GLN A 838 43.25 -52.46 99.63
CA GLN A 838 42.61 -52.61 100.93
C GLN A 838 42.22 -51.24 101.52
N PHE A 839 41.30 -51.21 102.48
CA PHE A 839 40.84 -50.00 103.14
C PHE A 839 40.80 -50.21 104.65
N LYS A 840 41.45 -49.35 105.44
CA LYS A 840 41.40 -49.39 106.90
C LYS A 840 40.28 -48.49 107.39
N VAL A 841 39.43 -49.04 108.25
CA VAL A 841 38.35 -48.31 108.89
C VAL A 841 38.66 -48.13 110.37
N THR A 842 38.53 -46.90 110.87
CA THR A 842 38.71 -46.56 112.28
C THR A 842 37.47 -45.82 112.80
N TYR A 843 36.92 -46.21 113.95
CA TYR A 843 35.86 -45.48 114.64
C TYR A 843 36.15 -45.36 116.14
N ILE A 844 35.61 -44.32 116.79
CA ILE A 844 35.74 -44.12 118.24
C ILE A 844 34.33 -44.16 118.83
N PRO A 845 33.95 -45.19 119.58
CA PRO A 845 32.66 -45.23 120.25
C PRO A 845 32.70 -44.31 121.47
N VAL A 846 31.76 -43.38 121.55
CA VAL A 846 31.65 -42.37 122.62
C VAL A 846 30.62 -42.73 123.68
N GLU A 847 30.05 -43.93 123.58
CA GLU A 847 29.11 -44.50 124.53
C GLU A 847 29.29 -46.02 124.59
N VAL A 848 28.90 -46.61 125.71
CA VAL A 848 28.86 -48.05 125.88
C VAL A 848 27.60 -48.65 125.26
N GLY A 849 27.66 -49.88 124.76
CA GLY A 849 26.50 -50.59 124.20
C GLY A 849 26.82 -51.52 123.04
N LEU A 850 25.77 -51.98 122.34
CA LEU A 850 25.89 -52.79 121.13
C LEU A 850 25.77 -51.88 119.90
N PHE A 851 26.78 -51.91 119.04
CA PHE A 851 26.86 -51.10 117.81
C PHE A 851 26.45 -51.94 116.58
N SER A 852 26.17 -51.31 115.44
CA SER A 852 25.94 -51.92 114.13
C SER A 852 26.83 -51.26 113.06
N ILE A 853 27.64 -52.03 112.35
CA ILE A 853 28.55 -51.55 111.31
C ILE A 853 28.08 -52.07 109.96
N HIS A 854 27.62 -51.17 109.10
CA HIS A 854 27.24 -51.46 107.72
C HIS A 854 28.39 -51.17 106.75
N VAL A 855 28.72 -52.11 105.87
CA VAL A 855 29.79 -51.98 104.87
C VAL A 855 29.25 -52.36 103.48
N LYS A 856 29.29 -51.42 102.54
CA LYS A 856 28.82 -51.61 101.15
C LYS A 856 29.95 -51.39 100.14
N TRP A 857 29.92 -52.14 99.03
CA TRP A 857 30.77 -51.96 97.86
C TRP A 857 29.91 -51.68 96.62
N ASN A 858 30.13 -50.55 95.95
CA ASN A 858 29.32 -50.10 94.81
C ASN A 858 27.80 -50.15 95.09
N GLY A 859 27.40 -49.81 96.33
CA GLY A 859 26.00 -49.79 96.77
C GLY A 859 25.44 -51.12 97.29
N LYS A 860 26.14 -52.25 97.14
CA LYS A 860 25.70 -53.57 97.63
C LYS A 860 26.38 -53.93 98.96
N GLU A 861 25.63 -54.47 99.91
CA GLU A 861 26.18 -54.97 101.19
C GLU A 861 27.20 -56.08 100.95
N ILE A 862 28.34 -56.02 101.63
CA ILE A 862 29.35 -57.07 101.56
C ILE A 862 28.93 -58.28 102.41
N PRO A 863 29.45 -59.48 102.12
CA PRO A 863 29.22 -60.64 102.97
C PRO A 863 29.64 -60.35 104.43
N GLY A 864 28.71 -60.60 105.36
CA GLY A 864 28.93 -60.42 106.81
C GLY A 864 28.42 -59.11 107.39
N SER A 865 28.13 -58.10 106.55
CA SER A 865 27.53 -56.84 106.98
C SER A 865 26.01 -56.98 107.21
N PRO A 866 25.41 -56.37 108.26
CA PRO A 866 26.07 -55.57 109.30
C PRO A 866 26.78 -56.39 110.39
N PHE A 867 27.83 -55.81 110.97
CA PHE A 867 28.60 -56.38 112.10
C PHE A 867 28.22 -55.72 113.44
N TYR A 868 28.30 -56.44 114.56
CA TYR A 868 27.78 -55.97 115.85
C TYR A 868 28.81 -55.93 117.00
N PRO A 869 29.61 -54.86 117.12
CA PRO A 869 30.60 -54.76 118.20
C PRO A 869 29.99 -54.42 119.56
N LYS A 870 30.49 -55.07 120.62
CA LYS A 870 30.18 -54.74 122.03
C LYS A 870 31.18 -53.73 122.59
N VAL A 871 30.71 -52.58 123.05
CA VAL A 871 31.53 -51.51 123.63
C VAL A 871 31.27 -51.37 125.13
N VAL A 872 32.33 -51.42 125.94
CA VAL A 872 32.26 -51.40 127.42
C VAL A 872 33.11 -50.28 128.03
N ASP A 873 32.86 -49.95 129.30
CA ASP A 873 33.72 -49.08 130.12
C ASP A 873 33.83 -49.62 131.56
N SER A 874 34.99 -50.17 131.92
CA SER A 874 35.21 -50.74 133.26
C SER A 874 35.25 -49.68 134.36
N ARG A 875 35.46 -48.39 134.06
CA ARG A 875 35.47 -47.29 135.03
C ARG A 875 34.10 -47.02 135.64
N LYS A 876 33.03 -47.46 134.95
CA LYS A 876 31.65 -47.26 135.38
C LYS A 876 31.13 -48.36 136.32
N VAL A 877 31.92 -49.40 136.58
CA VAL A 877 31.60 -50.41 137.61
C VAL A 877 31.93 -49.89 139.01
N LYS A 878 30.95 -49.86 139.92
CA LYS A 878 31.06 -49.25 141.26
C LYS A 878 30.61 -50.22 142.35
N VAL A 879 31.20 -50.21 143.54
CA VAL A 879 30.68 -51.00 144.67
C VAL A 879 29.39 -50.38 145.24
N VAL A 880 28.37 -51.19 145.50
CA VAL A 880 27.07 -50.73 146.02
C VAL A 880 27.22 -50.36 147.51
N GLY A 881 26.86 -49.11 147.84
CA GLY A 881 27.00 -48.54 149.18
C GLY A 881 28.35 -47.86 149.46
N GLY A 882 29.34 -48.04 148.58
CA GLY A 882 30.68 -47.51 148.81
C GLY A 882 31.56 -48.46 149.63
N TRP A 883 32.88 -48.39 149.40
CA TRP A 883 33.85 -49.30 150.01
C TRP A 883 33.94 -49.14 151.54
N GLN A 884 33.59 -47.97 152.08
CA GLN A 884 33.70 -47.65 153.50
C GLN A 884 32.86 -48.58 154.38
N HIS A 885 31.74 -49.11 153.87
CA HIS A 885 30.91 -50.07 154.60
C HIS A 885 31.52 -51.46 154.74
N TYR A 886 32.45 -51.82 153.86
CA TYR A 886 33.07 -53.13 153.87
C TYR A 886 34.45 -53.10 154.51
N MET A 887 35.00 -51.92 154.80
CA MET A 887 36.36 -51.73 155.30
C MET A 887 36.43 -51.58 156.83
N ASP A 888 37.53 -52.05 157.41
CA ASP A 888 37.92 -51.79 158.80
C ASP A 888 38.54 -50.39 158.94
N GLY A 889 38.87 -49.99 160.18
CA GLY A 889 39.54 -48.71 160.46
C GLY A 889 40.94 -48.54 159.84
N SER A 890 41.45 -49.54 159.12
CA SER A 890 42.72 -49.52 158.38
C SER A 890 42.51 -49.62 156.85
N GLU A 891 41.29 -49.33 156.37
CA GLU A 891 40.91 -49.36 154.94
C GLU A 891 41.05 -50.74 154.27
N ARG A 892 41.05 -51.82 155.05
CA ARG A 892 41.05 -53.19 154.52
C ARG A 892 39.64 -53.77 154.64
N ILE A 893 39.20 -54.56 153.67
CA ILE A 893 37.93 -55.25 153.76
C ILE A 893 37.90 -56.10 155.04
N HIS A 894 36.92 -55.83 155.91
CA HIS A 894 36.74 -56.57 157.15
C HIS A 894 36.14 -57.96 156.85
N LEU A 895 36.88 -58.99 157.23
CA LEU A 895 36.55 -60.40 156.98
C LEU A 895 36.56 -61.18 158.31
N VAL A 896 35.78 -62.26 158.39
CA VAL A 896 35.75 -63.19 159.54
C VAL A 896 35.92 -64.61 159.03
N VAL A 897 36.77 -65.40 159.68
CA VAL A 897 37.07 -66.76 159.24
C VAL A 897 35.82 -67.64 159.38
N GLY A 898 35.42 -68.28 158.28
CA GLY A 898 34.24 -69.14 158.18
C GLY A 898 32.93 -68.40 157.86
N GLU A 899 32.94 -67.07 157.76
CA GLU A 899 31.75 -66.26 157.43
C GLU A 899 31.74 -65.85 155.95
N GLU A 900 30.61 -66.06 155.25
CA GLU A 900 30.47 -65.66 153.85
C GLU A 900 30.45 -64.12 153.71
N LYS A 901 31.37 -63.57 152.91
CA LYS A 901 31.39 -62.17 152.54
C LYS A 901 30.73 -61.95 151.18
N ARG A 902 29.80 -61.00 151.11
CA ARG A 902 29.09 -60.58 149.90
C ARG A 902 29.36 -59.11 149.61
N ILE A 903 29.85 -58.79 148.40
CA ILE A 903 30.19 -57.44 147.95
C ILE A 903 29.46 -57.16 146.62
N PRO A 904 28.30 -56.48 146.66
CA PRO A 904 27.56 -56.07 145.47
C PRO A 904 28.25 -54.94 144.71
N PHE A 905 28.26 -55.02 143.37
CA PHE A 905 28.70 -54.00 142.43
C PHE A 905 27.54 -53.56 141.54
N ASP A 906 27.47 -52.27 141.25
CA ASP A 906 26.64 -51.69 140.20
C ASP A 906 27.44 -51.67 138.90
N THR A 907 26.93 -52.37 137.90
CA THR A 907 27.50 -52.55 136.56
C THR A 907 26.58 -51.98 135.47
N SER A 908 25.46 -51.37 135.86
CA SER A 908 24.40 -50.93 134.94
C SER A 908 24.86 -49.90 133.90
N GLU A 909 25.87 -49.10 134.21
CA GLU A 909 26.42 -48.07 133.34
C GLU A 909 27.69 -48.52 132.56
N ALA A 910 28.19 -49.73 132.77
CA ALA A 910 29.48 -50.18 132.23
C ALA A 910 29.43 -50.84 130.84
N GLY A 911 28.23 -50.88 130.24
CA GLY A 911 28.00 -51.51 128.93
C GLY A 911 27.75 -53.01 128.99
N PRO A 912 27.55 -53.68 127.83
CA PRO A 912 27.33 -55.12 127.75
C PRO A 912 28.61 -55.90 128.10
N GLY A 913 28.78 -56.21 129.38
CA GLY A 913 29.94 -56.92 129.90
C GLY A 913 29.63 -57.88 131.05
N GLN A 914 30.67 -58.52 131.59
CA GLN A 914 30.58 -59.43 132.74
C GLN A 914 31.61 -59.07 133.81
N LEU A 915 31.20 -59.11 135.08
CA LEU A 915 32.10 -58.92 136.22
C LEU A 915 32.78 -60.24 136.55
N ARG A 916 34.10 -60.20 136.69
CA ARG A 916 34.91 -61.33 137.12
C ARG A 916 35.74 -60.94 138.32
N ALA A 917 35.85 -61.84 139.29
CA ALA A 917 36.55 -61.62 140.54
C ALA A 917 37.48 -62.79 140.90
N GLU A 918 38.64 -62.48 141.46
CA GLU A 918 39.62 -63.45 141.94
C GLU A 918 40.13 -63.04 143.33
N VAL A 919 39.90 -63.85 144.35
CA VAL A 919 40.35 -63.59 145.73
C VAL A 919 41.50 -64.51 146.09
N LYS A 920 42.60 -63.94 146.56
CA LYS A 920 43.78 -64.66 147.04
C LYS A 920 43.90 -64.53 148.56
N SER A 921 43.84 -65.63 149.29
CA SER A 921 44.17 -65.72 150.72
C SER A 921 45.69 -65.78 150.94
N PRO A 922 46.20 -65.74 152.19
CA PRO A 922 47.61 -65.92 152.48
C PRO A 922 48.22 -67.19 151.86
N SER A 923 47.48 -68.31 151.84
CA SER A 923 47.97 -69.61 151.38
C SER A 923 47.52 -70.02 149.96
N SER A 924 46.38 -69.54 149.45
CA SER A 924 45.83 -70.00 148.16
C SER A 924 44.83 -69.01 147.51
N PHE A 925 44.22 -69.38 146.39
CA PHE A 925 43.06 -68.66 145.85
C PHE A 925 41.79 -69.23 146.45
N LEU A 926 40.88 -68.34 146.88
CA LEU A 926 39.57 -68.73 147.34
C LEU A 926 38.62 -68.94 146.16
N PRO A 927 37.69 -69.89 146.27
CA PRO A 927 36.56 -69.94 145.35
C PRO A 927 35.77 -68.64 145.49
N VAL A 928 35.60 -67.95 144.37
CA VAL A 928 34.78 -66.75 144.27
C VAL A 928 33.60 -67.04 143.37
N GLN A 929 32.42 -66.74 143.86
CA GLN A 929 31.20 -66.76 143.07
C GLN A 929 30.85 -65.31 142.72
N VAL A 930 30.57 -65.04 141.45
CA VAL A 930 30.00 -63.76 141.03
C VAL A 930 28.56 -64.03 140.61
N ASP A 931 27.63 -63.56 141.45
CA ASP A 931 26.20 -63.64 141.18
C ASP A 931 25.79 -62.40 140.40
N ASP A 932 25.54 -62.54 139.10
CA ASP A 932 24.93 -61.49 138.29
C ASP A 932 23.44 -61.39 138.65
N GLU A 933 23.08 -60.39 139.44
CA GLU A 933 21.71 -60.09 139.79
C GLU A 933 21.00 -59.34 138.64
N HIS A 934 19.68 -59.49 138.55
CA HIS A 934 18.91 -58.79 137.53
C HIS A 934 18.93 -57.26 137.79
N LYS A 935 19.15 -56.47 136.72
CA LYS A 935 19.24 -54.98 136.68
C LYS A 935 20.63 -54.37 136.94
N GLY A 936 21.67 -54.92 136.33
CA GLY A 936 23.00 -54.27 136.31
C GLY A 936 23.64 -54.20 137.69
N LYS A 937 23.43 -55.24 138.52
CA LYS A 937 24.17 -55.44 139.74
C LYS A 937 24.81 -56.82 139.72
N SER A 938 26.06 -56.92 140.14
CA SER A 938 26.80 -58.16 140.21
C SER A 938 27.42 -58.29 141.61
N THR A 939 27.14 -59.36 142.32
CA THR A 939 27.60 -59.56 143.70
C THR A 939 28.74 -60.55 143.75
N VAL A 940 29.88 -60.11 144.26
CA VAL A 940 31.05 -60.96 144.49
C VAL A 940 30.93 -61.60 145.87
N VAL A 941 30.92 -62.92 145.92
CA VAL A 941 30.72 -63.73 147.13
C VAL A 941 31.90 -64.66 147.36
N PHE A 942 32.46 -64.65 148.55
CA PHE A 942 33.52 -65.56 148.97
C PHE A 942 33.55 -65.72 150.50
N THR A 943 34.01 -66.89 150.99
CA THR A 943 34.15 -67.16 152.43
C THR A 943 35.64 -67.28 152.78
N PRO A 944 36.20 -66.44 153.67
CA PRO A 944 37.57 -66.58 154.14
C PRO A 944 37.71 -67.84 154.97
N SER A 945 38.59 -68.77 154.59
CA SER A 945 38.79 -70.03 155.30
C SER A 945 39.91 -70.01 156.34
N GLU A 946 40.75 -68.98 156.33
CA GLU A 946 41.92 -68.84 157.20
C GLU A 946 42.14 -67.38 157.63
N GLU A 947 42.84 -67.20 158.75
CA GLU A 947 43.17 -65.89 159.29
C GLU A 947 44.26 -65.21 158.44
N GLY A 948 44.17 -63.88 158.25
CA GLY A 948 45.19 -63.10 157.56
C GLY A 948 44.73 -62.30 156.33
N THR A 949 45.70 -61.75 155.60
CA THR A 949 45.48 -60.79 154.49
C THR A 949 45.01 -61.47 153.20
N HIS A 950 43.93 -60.97 152.61
CA HIS A 950 43.36 -61.41 151.35
C HIS A 950 43.42 -60.30 150.27
N TYR A 951 43.59 -60.65 148.99
CA TYR A 951 43.61 -59.72 147.85
C TYR A 951 42.49 -60.05 146.85
N LEU A 952 41.59 -59.12 146.59
CA LEU A 952 40.45 -59.23 145.67
C LEU A 952 40.75 -58.47 144.37
N ASN A 953 40.96 -59.19 143.26
CA ASN A 953 41.10 -58.65 141.91
C ASN A 953 39.76 -58.66 141.17
N LEU A 954 39.42 -57.58 140.47
CA LEU A 954 38.13 -57.41 139.79
C LEU A 954 38.32 -56.92 138.35
N TYR A 955 37.53 -57.46 137.42
CA TYR A 955 37.56 -57.15 135.98
C TYR A 955 36.15 -57.01 135.39
N TRP A 956 35.97 -56.11 134.42
CA TRP A 956 34.78 -55.99 133.59
C TRP A 956 35.13 -56.29 132.12
N SER A 957 34.65 -57.43 131.60
CA SER A 957 34.95 -57.90 130.24
C SER A 957 36.46 -57.88 129.94
N ASP A 958 37.24 -58.50 130.83
CA ASP A 958 38.71 -58.60 130.81
C ASP A 958 39.49 -57.28 131.03
N HIS A 959 38.80 -56.14 131.20
CA HIS A 959 39.43 -54.91 131.62
C HIS A 959 39.43 -54.80 133.16
N PRO A 960 40.57 -54.60 133.84
CA PRO A 960 40.61 -54.47 135.28
C PRO A 960 39.76 -53.28 135.75
N LEU A 961 39.08 -53.44 136.89
CA LEU A 961 38.41 -52.33 137.54
C LEU A 961 39.42 -51.35 138.13
N VAL A 962 39.00 -50.10 138.28
CA VAL A 962 39.80 -49.06 138.91
C VAL A 962 40.18 -49.50 140.34
N ASN A 963 41.46 -49.35 140.69
CA ASN A 963 42.08 -49.67 141.98
C ASN A 963 42.12 -51.16 142.39
N SER A 964 41.72 -52.09 141.53
CA SER A 964 41.96 -53.52 141.75
C SER A 964 43.47 -53.83 141.74
N PRO A 965 44.02 -54.62 142.69
CA PRO A 965 43.34 -55.39 143.73
C PRO A 965 43.00 -54.61 145.01
N TYR A 966 41.86 -54.98 145.62
CA TYR A 966 41.43 -54.54 146.95
C TYR A 966 41.94 -55.49 148.05
N ILE A 967 42.31 -54.97 149.22
CA ILE A 967 42.93 -55.77 150.31
C ILE A 967 41.94 -55.99 151.45
N GLY A 968 41.83 -57.21 151.99
CA GLY A 968 41.02 -57.57 153.17
C GLY A 968 41.81 -58.31 154.25
N TYR A 969 41.29 -58.41 155.48
CA TYR A 969 41.93 -59.15 156.58
C TYR A 969 40.90 -59.93 157.43
N ALA A 970 41.13 -61.23 157.64
CA ALA A 970 40.21 -62.15 158.35
C ALA A 970 40.66 -62.47 159.79
N THR A 971 39.73 -62.58 160.78
CA THR A 971 39.98 -62.93 162.22
C THR A 971 39.09 -64.08 162.77
N SER A 972 39.51 -64.79 163.84
CA SER A 972 38.89 -66.02 164.40
C SER A 972 38.12 -65.84 165.76
N GLY A 973 36.88 -66.33 165.92
CA GLY A 973 36.16 -66.40 167.23
C GLY A 973 34.75 -67.07 167.18
N VAL A 974 34.38 -67.91 168.19
CA VAL A 974 33.13 -68.73 168.21
C VAL A 974 32.23 -68.35 169.40
N ALA A 975 30.93 -68.11 169.15
CA ALA A 975 29.88 -67.87 170.15
C ALA A 975 29.24 -69.18 170.66
N ASP A 976 28.78 -69.23 171.92
CA ASP A 976 28.06 -70.38 172.51
C ASP A 976 26.57 -70.04 172.73
N PRO A 977 25.71 -70.31 171.74
CA PRO A 977 24.30 -69.96 171.78
C PRO A 977 23.49 -70.75 172.82
N SER A 978 24.05 -71.77 173.48
CA SER A 978 23.34 -72.52 174.53
C SER A 978 23.09 -71.70 175.81
N LYS A 979 23.66 -70.50 175.91
CA LYS A 979 23.55 -69.63 177.09
C LYS A 979 22.69 -68.37 176.88
N VAL A 980 21.92 -68.29 175.79
CA VAL A 980 20.94 -67.22 175.57
C VAL A 980 19.57 -67.63 176.11
N TRP A 981 18.97 -66.79 176.95
CA TRP A 981 17.67 -67.06 177.57
C TRP A 981 16.67 -65.95 177.24
N LEU A 982 15.43 -66.34 176.97
CA LEU A 982 14.32 -65.45 176.62
C LEU A 982 13.28 -65.42 177.75
N THR A 983 12.89 -64.24 178.22
CA THR A 983 11.85 -64.09 179.26
C THR A 983 10.95 -62.88 178.97
N GLY A 984 9.64 -63.01 179.20
CA GLY A 984 8.71 -61.88 179.06
C GLY A 984 7.35 -62.30 178.51
N HIS A 985 6.33 -61.48 178.77
CA HIS A 985 4.94 -61.83 178.47
C HIS A 985 4.68 -61.94 176.96
N GLY A 986 5.42 -61.17 176.14
CA GLY A 986 5.33 -61.20 174.69
C GLY A 986 5.78 -62.50 174.03
N LEU A 987 6.40 -63.43 174.76
CA LEU A 987 6.71 -64.78 174.25
C LEU A 987 5.51 -65.72 174.27
N LYS A 988 4.48 -65.39 175.05
CA LYS A 988 3.35 -66.29 175.30
C LYS A 988 2.13 -65.92 174.47
N GLU A 989 1.89 -64.63 174.30
CA GLU A 989 0.75 -64.10 173.57
C GLU A 989 1.03 -62.68 173.06
N ALA A 990 0.48 -62.35 171.89
CA ALA A 990 0.57 -61.03 171.29
C ALA A 990 -0.75 -60.68 170.58
N THR A 991 -1.15 -59.41 170.68
CA THR A 991 -2.39 -58.87 170.07
C THR A 991 -2.05 -58.03 168.85
N ILE A 992 -2.89 -58.11 167.80
CA ILE A 992 -2.72 -57.31 166.57
C ILE A 992 -2.67 -55.81 166.93
N ARG A 993 -1.55 -55.15 166.59
CA ARG A 993 -1.23 -53.71 166.79
C ARG A 993 -0.91 -53.24 168.22
N GLN A 994 -0.45 -54.12 169.09
CA GLN A 994 0.23 -53.72 170.34
C GLN A 994 1.65 -54.26 170.39
N GLU A 995 2.55 -53.52 171.05
CA GLU A 995 3.90 -53.99 171.35
C GLU A 995 3.82 -55.12 172.37
N ALA A 996 4.38 -56.27 171.98
CA ALA A 996 4.55 -57.42 172.84
C ALA A 996 6.03 -57.45 173.26
N GLU A 997 6.31 -57.16 174.53
CA GLU A 997 7.68 -57.13 175.03
C GLU A 997 8.11 -58.49 175.60
N PHE A 998 9.29 -58.92 175.18
CA PHE A 998 10.09 -59.89 175.89
C PHE A 998 11.57 -59.53 175.79
N TYR A 999 12.33 -59.99 176.78
CA TYR A 999 13.73 -59.70 176.97
C TYR A 999 14.57 -60.91 176.58
N ILE A 1000 15.68 -60.64 175.91
CA ILE A 1000 16.72 -61.61 175.55
C ILE A 1000 17.93 -61.29 176.40
N ASP A 1001 18.33 -62.22 177.27
CA ASP A 1001 19.59 -62.13 177.99
C ASP A 1001 20.60 -63.09 177.36
N GLY A 1002 21.55 -62.49 176.63
CA GLY A 1002 22.68 -63.18 175.99
C GLY A 1002 24.01 -62.85 176.66
N SER A 1003 24.02 -62.22 177.83
CA SER A 1003 25.26 -61.75 178.47
C SER A 1003 26.29 -62.85 178.76
N GLN A 1004 25.87 -64.12 178.78
CA GLN A 1004 26.74 -65.27 178.98
C GLN A 1004 27.02 -66.12 177.73
N ALA A 1005 26.52 -65.74 176.55
CA ALA A 1005 26.66 -66.52 175.31
C ALA A 1005 27.93 -66.22 174.51
N GLY A 1006 28.76 -65.26 174.94
CA GLY A 1006 29.90 -64.79 174.15
C GLY A 1006 29.47 -63.80 173.05
N PRO A 1007 30.43 -63.34 172.23
CA PRO A 1007 30.22 -62.30 171.23
C PRO A 1007 29.19 -62.66 170.15
#